data_AF-A0A5D2R231-F1
#
_entry.id   AF-A0A5D2R231-F1
#
_cell.length_a   1.000
_cell.length_b   1.000
_cell.length_c   1.000
_cell.angle_alpha   90.00
_cell.angle_beta   90.00
_cell.angle_gamma   90.00
#
_symmetry.space_group_name_H-M   'P 1'
#
loop_
_entity.id
_entity.type
_entity.pdbx_description
1 polymer ?
#
loop_
_entity_poly.entity_id
_entity_poly.type
_entity_poly.pdbx_seq_one_letter_code
_entity_poly.pdbx_strand_id
1 'polypeptide(L)'
;MHLKSRKPEFLFIFLFLYTLPMGLLVHFTMAAAIDDGNIHFNLTDFTPNMPHIQFEADTTASSGQIQLTTNQRNKPLNGSVGRATYYQPMHLWDNSSGKPRLADFTTHFSFSIDSLNKSSGDRGDGFAFFLAPDGSKIPPHSGGGCLGLQSCDSDANSKFVAVEFDTYPNVWDPLGLDHVAIDLNSIKTSFYPVQWTWSGIEHGGKVDTFITYNSSTKNLSVFLLGAEDFNRLNSSNLSAILDLSQYLPEWVTFGFSGSTGSSIELHTICSWSFSSNLQVSMNKTINPQNLPPIPPFNSRRKKQTWLRVVLAIVGCISTLLLVLSLVWLFCRRRKYRRMREDGTISFNVDVEMVTAPRKFSYKELRLATNNFADEDLLGEGGFGKVYLGFLRDTNSNIAVKRITPNSQQGVKEYESEITTIIKLRHRNLVQLIGWCHDNKEFLIVYEFLPNRSLDYHLHKEPCLLTWDTRYKIAMGVASALFYLQEECDRCVLHRDIKPSNVLLDFSFNAKLGGFGLARLVDHGQGSQTTKLILGTDGYIAPECLDTYKAIKESDIYSFGIVALEIASGKKAVAVIERNGKRFKTKLAEWVWELCREERLLDAADPRLSGNYDTEQMERLLLVGLACAHPNYFDRPSITKAIEILGSKAPLPSLPREMPVPIYIAALQDNIVTSSASTSSYNSASNRSQTQSSGTAEKKKKWGFEILSPSQSPTWLRSSDHRRRRRAGHRVPLGAQLGRRWGDAAGVGGWDRGQRLNG
;
A
#
# COMPACT_ATOMS: atom_id res chain seq x y z
N MET A 1 -48.72 -56.89 -0.09
CA MET A 1 -48.61 -56.08 -1.33
C MET A 1 -47.29 -55.31 -1.23
N HIS A 2 -46.31 -55.38 -2.14
CA HIS A 2 -46.31 -55.21 -3.61
C HIS A 2 -46.71 -53.78 -4.05
N LEU A 3 -46.02 -53.07 -4.96
CA LEU A 3 -44.73 -53.23 -5.70
C LEU A 3 -44.24 -51.77 -6.01
N LYS A 4 -42.95 -51.39 -5.96
CA LYS A 4 -41.91 -51.40 -7.04
C LYS A 4 -42.23 -50.54 -8.30
N SER A 5 -41.17 -49.99 -8.94
CA SER A 5 -41.15 -49.30 -10.28
C SER A 5 -41.43 -47.76 -10.23
N ARG A 6 -40.82 -46.86 -11.04
CA ARG A 6 -39.59 -46.85 -11.89
C ARG A 6 -39.16 -45.38 -12.18
N LYS A 7 -37.98 -45.17 -12.79
CA LYS A 7 -37.59 -43.89 -13.45
C LYS A 7 -38.50 -43.57 -14.65
N PRO A 8 -38.42 -42.34 -15.18
CA PRO A 8 -37.99 -42.21 -16.58
C PRO A 8 -36.71 -41.37 -16.75
N GLU A 9 -35.88 -41.80 -17.71
CA GLU A 9 -34.89 -40.96 -18.41
C GLU A 9 -35.53 -40.46 -19.73
N PHE A 10 -34.75 -39.81 -20.62
CA PHE A 10 -35.16 -39.17 -21.89
C PHE A 10 -35.77 -37.76 -21.82
N LEU A 11 -34.93 -36.72 -21.69
CA LEU A 11 -35.10 -35.47 -22.45
C LEU A 11 -33.82 -34.60 -22.54
N PHE A 12 -32.67 -35.18 -22.91
CA PHE A 12 -31.39 -34.42 -23.00
C PHE A 12 -30.50 -34.80 -24.20
N ILE A 13 -31.11 -35.15 -25.34
CA ILE A 13 -30.40 -35.39 -26.62
C ILE A 13 -31.19 -34.76 -27.78
N PHE A 14 -31.14 -33.44 -27.91
CA PHE A 14 -31.38 -32.68 -29.15
C PHE A 14 -30.79 -31.26 -28.98
N LEU A 15 -30.46 -30.58 -30.10
CA LEU A 15 -29.72 -29.31 -30.17
C LEU A 15 -28.29 -29.33 -29.55
N PHE A 16 -27.39 -30.12 -30.15
CA PHE A 16 -25.93 -29.84 -30.10
C PHE A 16 -25.26 -30.01 -31.48
N LEU A 17 -26.02 -29.76 -32.55
CA LEU A 17 -25.57 -29.68 -33.94
C LEU A 17 -26.22 -28.46 -34.58
N TYR A 18 -25.50 -27.76 -35.46
CA TYR A 18 -25.75 -26.41 -36.02
C TYR A 18 -25.38 -25.21 -35.14
N THR A 19 -24.10 -24.82 -35.13
CA THR A 19 -23.63 -23.52 -35.67
C THR A 19 -22.09 -23.43 -35.67
N LEU A 20 -21.49 -23.66 -36.84
CA LEU A 20 -20.20 -23.18 -37.38
C LEU A 20 -19.93 -24.03 -38.66
N PRO A 21 -19.26 -23.50 -39.71
CA PRO A 21 -18.52 -22.25 -39.77
C PRO A 21 -19.05 -21.23 -40.79
N MET A 22 -18.85 -19.95 -40.49
CA MET A 22 -18.50 -18.93 -41.49
C MET A 22 -17.66 -17.88 -40.77
N GLY A 23 -16.59 -17.41 -41.41
CA GLY A 23 -15.78 -16.31 -40.89
C GLY A 23 -14.89 -15.76 -41.98
N LEU A 24 -14.82 -14.43 -42.06
CA LEU A 24 -13.73 -13.70 -42.71
C LEU A 24 -13.80 -12.20 -42.38
N LEU A 25 -12.62 -11.62 -42.17
CA LEU A 25 -12.24 -10.25 -42.53
C LEU A 25 -12.95 -9.06 -41.83
N VAL A 26 -12.38 -8.64 -40.70
CA VAL A 26 -12.15 -7.21 -40.44
C VAL A 26 -10.65 -7.04 -40.14
N HIS A 27 -9.92 -6.34 -41.00
CA HIS A 27 -8.54 -5.95 -40.73
C HIS A 27 -8.53 -4.73 -39.81
N PHE A 28 -7.94 -4.85 -38.62
CA PHE A 28 -7.48 -3.68 -37.87
C PHE A 28 -6.05 -3.34 -38.30
N THR A 29 -5.90 -2.35 -39.17
CA THR A 29 -4.61 -1.69 -39.42
C THR A 29 -4.34 -0.69 -38.31
N MET A 30 -3.92 -1.17 -37.14
CA MET A 30 -3.16 -0.31 -36.24
C MET A 30 -1.81 -0.04 -36.90
N ALA A 31 -1.57 1.20 -37.30
CA ALA A 31 -0.22 1.63 -37.63
C ALA A 31 0.62 1.50 -36.35
N ALA A 32 1.77 0.83 -36.43
CA ALA A 32 2.70 0.79 -35.33
C ALA A 32 3.17 2.22 -35.03
N ALA A 33 2.74 2.76 -33.89
CA ALA A 33 3.49 3.84 -33.26
C ALA A 33 4.92 3.32 -33.02
N ILE A 34 5.90 4.20 -33.13
CA ILE A 34 7.27 3.88 -32.71
C ILE A 34 7.21 3.90 -31.18
N ASP A 35 7.09 2.71 -30.61
CA ASP A 35 7.04 2.50 -29.16
C ASP A 35 8.39 2.95 -28.57
N ASP A 36 8.35 3.83 -27.57
CA ASP A 36 9.56 4.13 -26.78
C ASP A 36 10.04 2.83 -26.13
N GLY A 37 11.35 2.63 -25.96
CA GLY A 37 11.97 1.35 -25.57
C GLY A 37 11.63 0.83 -24.15
N ASN A 38 10.59 1.39 -23.52
CA ASN A 38 10.13 1.09 -22.17
C ASN A 38 9.01 0.05 -22.22
N ILE A 39 9.19 -1.11 -21.58
CA ILE A 39 8.13 -2.13 -21.49
C ILE A 39 7.42 -2.01 -20.15
N HIS A 40 6.09 -1.87 -20.15
CA HIS A 40 5.28 -1.88 -18.93
C HIS A 40 4.01 -2.74 -19.08
N PHE A 41 3.85 -3.76 -18.25
CA PHE A 41 2.64 -4.59 -18.18
C PHE A 41 2.33 -5.11 -16.77
N ASN A 42 1.08 -5.52 -16.56
CA ASN A 42 0.63 -6.27 -15.39
C ASN A 42 -0.40 -7.32 -15.83
N LEU A 43 -0.08 -8.60 -15.64
CA LEU A 43 -0.87 -9.76 -16.05
C LEU A 43 -1.27 -10.57 -14.82
N THR A 44 -2.57 -10.62 -14.54
CA THR A 44 -3.16 -11.37 -13.41
C THR A 44 -4.10 -12.50 -13.87
N ASP A 45 -4.10 -12.78 -15.18
CA ASP A 45 -4.87 -13.86 -15.83
C ASP A 45 -4.10 -14.32 -17.07
N PHE A 46 -3.97 -15.63 -17.26
CA PHE A 46 -3.19 -16.25 -18.33
C PHE A 46 -4.05 -17.28 -19.08
N THR A 47 -4.05 -17.18 -20.41
CA THR A 47 -4.87 -18.06 -21.28
C THR A 47 -4.03 -18.64 -22.43
N PRO A 48 -4.38 -19.83 -22.98
CA PRO A 48 -3.57 -20.53 -23.99
C PRO A 48 -3.24 -19.72 -25.26
N ASN A 49 -4.07 -18.72 -25.57
CA ASN A 49 -4.02 -17.95 -26.82
C ASN A 49 -3.75 -16.45 -26.58
N MET A 50 -3.22 -16.07 -25.41
CA MET A 50 -2.94 -14.65 -25.11
C MET A 50 -1.81 -14.12 -26.00
N PRO A 51 -1.92 -12.92 -26.60
CA PRO A 51 -0.95 -12.44 -27.59
C PRO A 51 0.39 -12.01 -26.98
N HIS A 52 0.44 -11.77 -25.66
CA HIS A 52 1.60 -11.16 -24.99
C HIS A 52 2.63 -12.16 -24.46
N ILE A 53 2.28 -13.45 -24.33
CA ILE A 53 3.19 -14.49 -23.83
C ILE A 53 3.35 -15.58 -24.90
N GLN A 54 4.60 -15.91 -25.23
CA GLN A 54 4.95 -17.06 -26.04
C GLN A 54 5.23 -18.25 -25.12
N PHE A 55 4.58 -19.39 -25.39
CA PHE A 55 4.75 -20.64 -24.62
C PHE A 55 5.53 -21.67 -25.46
N GLU A 56 6.56 -22.29 -24.86
CA GLU A 56 7.42 -23.29 -25.52
C GLU A 56 7.44 -24.63 -24.77
N ALA A 57 7.67 -25.70 -25.54
CA ALA A 57 7.74 -27.10 -25.12
C ALA A 57 6.52 -27.56 -24.28
N ASP A 58 6.71 -27.88 -22.99
CA ASP A 58 5.62 -28.39 -22.14
C ASP A 58 4.76 -27.31 -21.47
N THR A 59 5.17 -26.04 -21.55
CA THR A 59 4.45 -24.94 -20.88
C THR A 59 3.05 -24.74 -21.43
N THR A 60 2.08 -24.53 -20.52
CA THR A 60 0.68 -24.27 -20.85
C THR A 60 0.08 -23.22 -19.92
N ALA A 61 -0.89 -22.45 -20.40
CA ALA A 61 -1.69 -21.57 -19.56
C ALA A 61 -3.10 -22.14 -19.36
N SER A 62 -3.60 -22.16 -18.13
CA SER A 62 -4.95 -22.60 -17.80
C SER A 62 -5.40 -22.04 -16.45
N SER A 63 -6.72 -21.88 -16.26
CA SER A 63 -7.31 -21.39 -15.00
C SER A 63 -6.72 -20.06 -14.48
N GLY A 64 -6.24 -19.21 -15.39
CA GLY A 64 -5.58 -17.94 -15.07
C GLY A 64 -4.14 -18.04 -14.57
N GLN A 65 -3.45 -19.15 -14.84
CA GLN A 65 -2.08 -19.42 -14.40
C GLN A 65 -1.23 -19.99 -15.55
N ILE A 66 0.08 -19.74 -15.53
CA ILE A 66 1.04 -20.43 -16.40
C ILE A 66 1.61 -21.62 -15.63
N GLN A 67 1.47 -22.82 -16.18
CA GLN A 67 2.20 -24.01 -15.75
C GLN A 67 3.44 -24.17 -16.64
N LEU A 68 4.64 -24.07 -16.09
CA LEU A 68 5.89 -24.19 -16.85
C LEU A 68 6.19 -25.66 -17.22
N THR A 69 6.07 -26.56 -16.25
CA THR A 69 6.26 -28.01 -16.38
C THR A 69 4.94 -28.75 -16.66
N THR A 70 5.00 -29.96 -17.21
CA THR A 70 3.78 -30.71 -17.54
C THR A 70 2.95 -31.05 -16.29
N ASN A 71 1.65 -30.71 -16.30
CA ASN A 71 0.64 -31.18 -15.34
C ASN A 71 -0.37 -32.19 -15.93
N GLN A 72 -0.15 -32.64 -17.17
CA GLN A 72 -1.12 -33.43 -17.95
C GLN A 72 -1.04 -34.92 -17.64
N ARG A 73 -2.14 -35.52 -17.18
CA ARG A 73 -2.27 -36.96 -16.82
C ARG A 73 -1.73 -37.97 -17.85
N ASN A 74 -1.70 -37.61 -19.13
CA ASN A 74 -1.33 -38.49 -20.23
C ASN A 74 0.11 -38.27 -20.75
N LYS A 75 0.88 -37.37 -20.13
CA LYS A 75 2.30 -37.15 -20.38
C LYS A 75 3.12 -37.62 -19.16
N PRO A 76 4.43 -37.91 -19.31
CA PRO A 76 5.33 -37.99 -18.17
C PRO A 76 5.41 -36.63 -17.44
N LEU A 77 5.54 -36.67 -16.12
CA LEU A 77 5.74 -35.48 -15.26
C LEU A 77 7.24 -35.24 -14.95
N ASN A 78 8.07 -36.25 -15.22
CA ASN A 78 9.53 -36.25 -15.13
C ASN A 78 10.14 -35.96 -16.51
N GLY A 79 11.34 -35.36 -16.56
CA GLY A 79 12.00 -34.94 -17.79
C GLY A 79 11.28 -33.81 -18.54
N SER A 80 10.38 -33.08 -17.87
CA SER A 80 9.60 -32.00 -18.47
C SER A 80 10.44 -30.73 -18.57
N VAL A 81 10.27 -29.96 -19.65
CA VAL A 81 10.95 -28.67 -19.87
C VAL A 81 9.99 -27.71 -20.53
N GLY A 82 9.93 -26.46 -20.07
CA GLY A 82 9.07 -25.45 -20.67
C GLY A 82 9.52 -24.02 -20.40
N ARG A 83 9.06 -23.11 -21.25
CA ARG A 83 9.38 -21.67 -21.20
C ARG A 83 8.14 -20.82 -21.46
N ALA A 84 8.00 -19.74 -20.71
CA ALA A 84 7.05 -18.66 -20.95
C ALA A 84 7.82 -17.35 -21.14
N THR A 85 7.65 -16.69 -22.28
CA THR A 85 8.50 -15.56 -22.69
C THR A 85 7.64 -14.38 -23.12
N TYR A 86 7.98 -13.15 -22.73
CA TYR A 86 7.23 -11.96 -23.19
C TYR A 86 7.44 -11.74 -24.69
N TYR A 87 6.39 -11.34 -25.40
CA TYR A 87 6.38 -11.32 -26.87
C TYR A 87 7.29 -10.26 -27.52
N GLN A 88 7.65 -9.21 -26.77
CA GLN A 88 8.40 -8.04 -27.23
C GLN A 88 9.78 -8.04 -26.55
N PRO A 89 10.89 -7.94 -27.30
CA PRO A 89 12.22 -7.89 -26.70
C PRO A 89 12.45 -6.56 -25.99
N MET A 90 13.18 -6.59 -24.88
CA MET A 90 13.57 -5.41 -24.12
C MET A 90 14.86 -4.82 -24.67
N HIS A 91 14.90 -3.49 -24.80
CA HIS A 91 16.14 -2.74 -25.06
C HIS A 91 16.90 -2.63 -23.73
N LEU A 92 17.82 -3.56 -23.48
CA LEU A 92 18.54 -3.65 -22.19
C LEU A 92 19.62 -2.57 -22.06
N TRP A 93 20.32 -2.22 -23.15
CA TRP A 93 21.30 -1.14 -23.15
C TRP A 93 21.55 -0.53 -24.52
N ASP A 94 21.84 0.77 -24.56
CA ASP A 94 22.30 1.50 -25.74
C ASP A 94 23.74 2.01 -25.54
N ASN A 95 24.59 1.93 -26.57
CA ASN A 95 25.94 2.51 -26.56
C ASN A 95 26.16 3.54 -27.68
N SER A 96 25.11 4.06 -28.32
CA SER A 96 25.17 5.09 -29.37
C SER A 96 25.92 6.36 -28.93
N SER A 97 25.90 6.66 -27.63
CA SER A 97 26.57 7.82 -27.04
C SER A 97 28.04 7.60 -26.64
N GLY A 98 28.63 6.43 -26.94
CA GLY A 98 30.02 6.08 -26.58
C GLY A 98 30.22 5.76 -25.09
N LYS A 99 29.15 5.74 -24.31
CA LYS A 99 29.06 5.11 -22.99
C LYS A 99 27.78 4.24 -22.97
N PRO A 100 27.84 2.98 -22.50
CA PRO A 100 26.64 2.16 -22.41
C PRO A 100 25.69 2.72 -21.34
N ARG A 101 24.46 3.02 -21.74
CA ARG A 101 23.33 3.30 -20.86
C ARG A 101 22.53 2.02 -20.74
N LEU A 102 22.44 1.46 -19.54
CA LEU A 102 21.59 0.31 -19.27
C LEU A 102 20.19 0.79 -18.88
N ALA A 103 19.17 -0.01 -19.16
CA ALA A 103 17.82 0.21 -18.68
C ALA A 103 17.73 -0.09 -17.18
N ASP A 104 16.90 0.66 -16.46
CA ASP A 104 16.37 0.18 -15.18
C ASP A 104 15.24 -0.82 -15.46
N PHE A 105 15.06 -1.84 -14.62
CA PHE A 105 13.86 -2.68 -14.67
C PHE A 105 13.40 -3.16 -13.30
N THR A 106 12.12 -3.50 -13.20
CA THR A 106 11.47 -4.14 -12.06
C THR A 106 10.49 -5.18 -12.59
N THR A 107 10.58 -6.41 -12.08
CA THR A 107 9.59 -7.46 -12.32
C THR A 107 9.05 -7.94 -10.97
N HIS A 108 7.73 -8.07 -10.87
CA HIS A 108 7.05 -8.69 -9.73
C HIS A 108 6.14 -9.79 -10.23
N PHE A 109 6.29 -10.99 -9.68
CA PHE A 109 5.47 -12.15 -10.03
C PHE A 109 5.16 -12.96 -8.77
N SER A 110 3.94 -13.52 -8.74
CA SER A 110 3.55 -14.51 -7.73
C SER A 110 3.70 -15.91 -8.34
N PHE A 111 4.31 -16.86 -7.66
CA PHE A 111 4.46 -18.26 -8.11
C PHE A 111 4.10 -19.27 -7.02
N SER A 112 4.02 -20.56 -7.38
CA SER A 112 3.95 -21.69 -6.43
C SER A 112 4.61 -22.94 -7.02
N ILE A 113 5.24 -23.74 -6.16
CA ILE A 113 5.85 -25.04 -6.49
C ILE A 113 5.02 -26.14 -5.79
N ASP A 114 4.64 -27.21 -6.48
CA ASP A 114 3.93 -28.34 -5.85
C ASP A 114 4.59 -29.69 -6.21
N SER A 115 5.16 -30.34 -5.19
CA SER A 115 5.76 -31.68 -5.23
C SER A 115 4.74 -32.81 -5.31
N LEU A 116 3.44 -32.49 -5.34
CA LEU A 116 2.32 -33.42 -5.36
C LEU A 116 2.28 -34.33 -4.12
N ASN A 117 2.66 -33.78 -2.96
CA ASN A 117 2.77 -34.47 -1.66
C ASN A 117 3.80 -35.63 -1.65
N LYS A 118 4.91 -35.46 -2.37
CA LYS A 118 6.05 -36.37 -2.32
C LYS A 118 6.91 -36.14 -1.08
N SER A 119 7.76 -37.12 -0.76
CA SER A 119 8.80 -37.03 0.27
C SER A 119 9.83 -35.95 -0.08
N SER A 120 10.48 -35.36 0.94
CA SER A 120 11.46 -34.27 0.79
C SER A 120 12.77 -34.63 0.06
N GLY A 121 12.91 -35.87 -0.45
CA GLY A 121 13.99 -36.28 -1.36
C GLY A 121 13.55 -36.54 -2.81
N ASP A 122 12.25 -36.42 -3.11
CA ASP A 122 11.64 -36.73 -4.41
C ASP A 122 11.13 -35.47 -5.16
N ARG A 123 11.51 -34.28 -4.67
CA ARG A 123 11.20 -32.94 -5.21
C ARG A 123 11.95 -32.67 -6.52
N GLY A 124 11.32 -31.90 -7.41
CA GLY A 124 11.88 -31.55 -8.71
C GLY A 124 12.90 -30.42 -8.61
N ASP A 125 13.52 -30.10 -9.74
CA ASP A 125 14.73 -29.30 -9.77
C ASP A 125 14.44 -27.81 -9.59
N GLY A 126 13.59 -27.22 -10.43
CA GLY A 126 13.08 -25.89 -10.18
C GLY A 126 12.70 -25.10 -11.44
N PHE A 127 12.73 -23.78 -11.29
CA PHE A 127 12.54 -22.83 -12.38
C PHE A 127 13.36 -21.56 -12.15
N ALA A 128 13.47 -20.72 -13.18
CA ALA A 128 14.21 -19.47 -13.12
C ALA A 128 13.46 -18.35 -13.88
N PHE A 129 13.59 -17.11 -13.39
CA PHE A 129 13.34 -15.91 -14.20
C PHE A 129 14.62 -15.55 -14.96
N PHE A 130 14.56 -15.40 -16.28
CA PHE A 130 15.74 -15.22 -17.12
C PHE A 130 15.67 -13.96 -17.99
N LEU A 131 16.85 -13.43 -18.31
CA LEU A 131 17.13 -12.57 -19.45
C LEU A 131 18.14 -13.30 -20.36
N ALA A 132 17.88 -13.35 -21.66
CA ALA A 132 18.72 -14.02 -22.65
C ALA A 132 18.75 -13.21 -23.97
N PRO A 133 19.71 -13.43 -24.89
CA PRO A 133 19.69 -12.81 -26.22
C PRO A 133 18.32 -12.95 -26.91
N ASP A 134 17.89 -11.90 -27.63
CA ASP A 134 16.64 -11.97 -28.38
C ASP A 134 16.62 -13.18 -29.34
N GLY A 135 15.44 -13.79 -29.50
CA GLY A 135 15.24 -15.03 -30.23
C GLY A 135 15.72 -16.30 -29.52
N SER A 136 16.24 -16.24 -28.28
CA SER A 136 16.65 -17.41 -27.49
C SER A 136 15.57 -18.51 -27.44
N LYS A 137 16.01 -19.77 -27.46
CA LYS A 137 15.17 -20.98 -27.41
C LYS A 137 15.70 -21.98 -26.38
N ILE A 138 14.81 -22.87 -25.91
CA ILE A 138 15.16 -23.98 -25.02
C ILE A 138 16.27 -24.84 -25.66
N PRO A 139 17.43 -25.05 -25.00
CA PRO A 139 18.51 -25.88 -25.53
C PRO A 139 18.15 -27.38 -25.54
N PRO A 140 18.81 -28.21 -26.37
CA PRO A 140 18.71 -29.65 -26.26
C PRO A 140 19.30 -30.17 -24.94
N HIS A 141 18.67 -31.19 -24.37
CA HIS A 141 19.05 -31.83 -23.09
C HIS A 141 19.19 -30.82 -21.94
N SER A 142 18.19 -29.94 -21.79
CA SER A 142 18.13 -28.87 -20.77
C SER A 142 17.17 -29.16 -19.61
N GLY A 143 16.82 -30.44 -19.40
CA GLY A 143 15.96 -30.88 -18.29
C GLY A 143 16.71 -31.04 -16.97
N GLY A 144 15.97 -31.32 -15.89
CA GLY A 144 16.55 -31.30 -14.53
C GLY A 144 17.08 -29.93 -14.12
N GLY A 145 18.12 -29.89 -13.27
CA GLY A 145 18.86 -28.71 -12.81
C GLY A 145 19.65 -27.94 -13.89
N CYS A 146 19.18 -27.96 -15.13
CA CYS A 146 19.60 -27.09 -16.22
C CYS A 146 18.49 -26.09 -16.61
N LEU A 147 17.35 -26.15 -15.92
CA LEU A 147 16.24 -25.19 -15.85
C LEU A 147 15.66 -24.73 -17.21
N GLY A 148 15.88 -25.48 -18.29
CA GLY A 148 15.59 -25.06 -19.66
C GLY A 148 16.49 -23.94 -20.22
N LEU A 149 17.55 -23.54 -19.50
CA LEU A 149 18.44 -22.41 -19.84
C LEU A 149 19.75 -22.82 -20.52
N GLN A 150 20.29 -24.00 -20.17
CA GLN A 150 21.52 -24.55 -20.77
C GLN A 150 21.38 -26.03 -21.07
N SER A 151 22.33 -26.58 -21.84
CA SER A 151 22.44 -28.04 -22.00
C SER A 151 23.20 -28.64 -20.82
N CYS A 152 22.72 -29.73 -20.24
CA CYS A 152 23.42 -30.37 -19.11
C CYS A 152 24.78 -30.95 -19.54
N ASP A 153 24.85 -31.46 -20.77
CA ASP A 153 26.01 -32.11 -21.36
C ASP A 153 27.21 -31.16 -21.56
N SER A 154 26.98 -29.85 -21.69
CA SER A 154 28.05 -28.86 -21.88
C SER A 154 27.61 -27.42 -21.62
N ASP A 155 28.44 -26.69 -20.88
CA ASP A 155 28.26 -25.26 -20.55
C ASP A 155 28.77 -24.32 -21.67
N ALA A 156 28.85 -24.84 -22.91
CA ALA A 156 29.50 -24.18 -24.03
C ALA A 156 28.53 -23.26 -24.79
N ASN A 157 28.77 -21.95 -24.70
CA ASN A 157 28.03 -20.87 -25.39
C ASN A 157 26.63 -20.54 -24.84
N SER A 158 26.29 -20.98 -23.63
CA SER A 158 25.16 -20.41 -22.90
C SER A 158 25.37 -18.90 -22.71
N LYS A 159 24.30 -18.13 -22.90
CA LYS A 159 24.26 -16.68 -22.67
C LYS A 159 22.94 -16.30 -22.01
N PHE A 160 22.99 -16.00 -20.72
CA PHE A 160 21.85 -15.56 -19.93
C PHE A 160 22.32 -14.92 -18.62
N VAL A 161 21.45 -14.08 -18.04
CA VAL A 161 21.46 -13.81 -16.61
C VAL A 161 20.12 -14.31 -16.08
N ALA A 162 20.13 -15.11 -15.03
CA ALA A 162 18.93 -15.67 -14.44
C ALA A 162 18.91 -15.49 -12.92
N VAL A 163 17.70 -15.57 -12.37
CA VAL A 163 17.44 -15.76 -10.94
C VAL A 163 16.76 -17.12 -10.83
N GLU A 164 17.47 -18.09 -10.27
CA GLU A 164 16.99 -19.46 -10.07
C GLU A 164 16.26 -19.63 -8.73
N PHE A 165 15.33 -20.58 -8.71
CA PHE A 165 14.50 -20.98 -7.57
C PHE A 165 14.55 -22.51 -7.51
N ASP A 166 15.56 -23.06 -6.82
CA ASP A 166 15.92 -24.48 -6.87
C ASP A 166 15.41 -25.25 -5.63
N THR A 167 14.77 -26.39 -5.87
CA THR A 167 14.17 -27.29 -4.89
C THR A 167 14.87 -28.66 -4.75
N TYR A 168 15.96 -28.92 -5.49
CA TYR A 168 16.65 -30.22 -5.53
C TYR A 168 18.18 -30.11 -5.51
N PRO A 169 18.86 -30.53 -4.42
CA PRO A 169 20.30 -30.36 -4.30
C PRO A 169 21.10 -31.17 -5.35
N ASN A 170 21.65 -30.48 -6.33
CA ASN A 170 22.55 -31.00 -7.35
C ASN A 170 24.00 -31.06 -6.81
N VAL A 171 24.89 -31.75 -7.54
CA VAL A 171 26.29 -32.00 -7.09
C VAL A 171 27.17 -30.74 -7.19
N TRP A 172 26.73 -29.72 -7.92
CA TRP A 172 27.43 -28.44 -8.10
C TRP A 172 26.99 -27.34 -7.11
N ASP A 173 25.91 -27.57 -6.36
CA ASP A 173 25.28 -26.54 -5.54
C ASP A 173 26.16 -26.18 -4.32
N PRO A 174 26.51 -24.90 -4.10
CA PRO A 174 27.39 -24.53 -3.00
C PRO A 174 26.82 -24.79 -1.60
N LEU A 175 25.51 -25.03 -1.47
CA LEU A 175 24.82 -25.25 -0.20
C LEU A 175 24.27 -26.67 -0.01
N GLY A 176 24.06 -27.44 -1.09
CA GLY A 176 23.41 -28.76 -1.03
C GLY A 176 21.99 -28.73 -0.43
N LEU A 177 21.29 -27.60 -0.58
CA LEU A 177 19.98 -27.27 0.00
C LEU A 177 19.21 -26.36 -0.95
N ASP A 178 17.88 -26.32 -0.79
CA ASP A 178 16.96 -25.45 -1.52
C ASP A 178 17.40 -23.98 -1.44
N HIS A 179 17.46 -23.28 -2.58
CA HIS A 179 18.07 -21.95 -2.61
C HIS A 179 17.57 -21.07 -3.76
N VAL A 180 17.91 -19.78 -3.64
CA VAL A 180 17.78 -18.76 -4.68
C VAL A 180 19.17 -18.20 -4.98
N ALA A 181 19.53 -18.03 -6.25
CA ALA A 181 20.81 -17.45 -6.64
C ALA A 181 20.69 -16.58 -7.92
N ILE A 182 21.82 -16.00 -8.36
CA ILE A 182 21.94 -15.31 -9.65
C ILE A 182 22.93 -16.06 -10.54
N ASP A 183 22.48 -16.54 -11.70
CA ASP A 183 23.31 -17.25 -12.66
C ASP A 183 23.87 -16.32 -13.72
N LEU A 184 25.17 -16.48 -14.00
CA LEU A 184 25.88 -15.69 -15.01
C LEU A 184 26.41 -16.62 -16.10
N ASN A 185 25.60 -16.84 -17.14
CA ASN A 185 25.84 -17.76 -18.26
C ASN A 185 25.98 -19.26 -17.91
N SER A 186 25.92 -19.66 -16.63
CA SER A 186 26.04 -21.05 -16.19
C SER A 186 25.38 -21.24 -14.82
N ILE A 187 24.47 -22.21 -14.72
CA ILE A 187 23.79 -22.64 -13.48
C ILE A 187 24.77 -23.38 -12.54
N LYS A 188 25.80 -24.04 -13.08
CA LYS A 188 26.81 -24.75 -12.28
C LYS A 188 27.76 -23.83 -11.50
N THR A 189 27.47 -22.52 -11.49
CA THR A 189 28.33 -21.44 -10.98
C THR A 189 27.48 -20.25 -10.49
N SER A 190 26.40 -20.52 -9.75
CA SER A 190 25.49 -19.50 -9.22
C SER A 190 26.20 -18.54 -8.25
N PHE A 191 25.93 -17.24 -8.39
CA PHE A 191 26.51 -16.19 -7.56
C PHE A 191 25.61 -15.90 -6.36
N TYR A 192 26.21 -15.95 -5.16
CA TYR A 192 25.56 -15.70 -3.87
C TYR A 192 24.26 -16.50 -3.63
N PRO A 193 24.32 -17.86 -3.64
CA PRO A 193 23.17 -18.67 -3.28
C PRO A 193 22.74 -18.37 -1.83
N VAL A 194 21.46 -18.10 -1.65
CA VAL A 194 20.82 -17.91 -0.36
C VAL A 194 19.78 -19.00 -0.17
N GLN A 195 19.99 -19.83 0.85
CA GLN A 195 18.99 -20.80 1.28
C GLN A 195 17.71 -20.07 1.69
N TRP A 196 16.56 -20.39 1.09
CA TRP A 196 15.29 -19.85 1.57
C TRP A 196 14.88 -20.52 2.89
N THR A 197 14.20 -19.77 3.76
CA THR A 197 13.83 -20.23 5.10
C THR A 197 12.43 -20.83 5.19
N TRP A 198 11.66 -20.83 4.09
CA TRP A 198 10.26 -21.27 4.10
C TRP A 198 10.11 -22.78 3.95
N SER A 199 9.78 -23.47 5.04
CA SER A 199 9.28 -24.85 5.00
C SER A 199 7.85 -24.92 4.43
N GLY A 200 7.66 -25.71 3.36
CA GLY A 200 6.36 -25.90 2.70
C GLY A 200 6.17 -25.11 1.40
N ILE A 201 7.22 -24.50 0.84
CA ILE A 201 7.19 -23.94 -0.51
C ILE A 201 6.84 -25.01 -1.55
N GLU A 202 7.27 -26.26 -1.32
CA GLU A 202 7.05 -27.44 -2.15
C GLU A 202 5.64 -28.06 -2.01
N HIS A 203 4.74 -27.41 -1.28
CA HIS A 203 3.36 -27.87 -1.00
C HIS A 203 2.28 -27.00 -1.68
N GLY A 204 2.65 -26.26 -2.74
CA GLY A 204 1.75 -25.34 -3.45
C GLY A 204 1.62 -23.97 -2.77
N GLY A 205 2.51 -23.64 -1.83
CA GLY A 205 2.57 -22.33 -1.19
C GLY A 205 2.83 -21.22 -2.22
N LYS A 206 2.13 -20.09 -2.09
CA LYS A 206 2.33 -18.93 -2.97
C LYS A 206 3.47 -18.04 -2.47
N VAL A 207 4.43 -17.76 -3.35
CA VAL A 207 5.53 -16.83 -3.14
C VAL A 207 5.31 -15.59 -4.00
N ASP A 208 5.39 -14.39 -3.44
CA ASP A 208 5.56 -13.15 -4.19
C ASP A 208 7.05 -12.81 -4.30
N THR A 209 7.53 -12.57 -5.52
CA THR A 209 8.94 -12.28 -5.79
C THR A 209 9.13 -11.02 -6.61
N PHE A 210 10.04 -10.17 -6.14
CA PHE A 210 10.42 -8.90 -6.73
C PHE A 210 11.88 -8.99 -7.16
N ILE A 211 12.17 -8.70 -8.44
CA ILE A 211 13.54 -8.55 -8.94
C ILE A 211 13.65 -7.13 -9.50
N THR A 212 14.62 -6.37 -9.00
CA THR A 212 14.89 -4.99 -9.41
C THR A 212 16.32 -4.86 -9.92
N TYR A 213 16.49 -4.16 -11.03
CA TYR A 213 17.80 -3.77 -11.54
C TYR A 213 17.90 -2.24 -11.62
N ASN A 214 18.89 -1.68 -10.92
CA ASN A 214 19.22 -0.27 -10.94
C ASN A 214 20.52 -0.06 -11.72
N SER A 215 20.39 0.45 -12.94
CA SER A 215 21.48 0.73 -13.89
C SER A 215 22.57 1.65 -13.34
N SER A 216 22.18 2.65 -12.53
CA SER A 216 23.07 3.68 -11.99
C SER A 216 24.01 3.15 -10.90
N THR A 217 23.55 2.19 -10.11
CA THR A 217 24.35 1.48 -9.08
C THR A 217 24.86 0.12 -9.56
N LYS A 218 24.39 -0.34 -10.74
CA LYS A 218 24.57 -1.69 -11.28
C LYS A 218 24.09 -2.79 -10.32
N ASN A 219 23.09 -2.51 -9.48
CA ASN A 219 22.60 -3.45 -8.48
C ASN A 219 21.41 -4.25 -9.03
N LEU A 220 21.57 -5.58 -9.11
CA LEU A 220 20.48 -6.55 -9.28
C LEU A 220 20.09 -7.07 -7.89
N SER A 221 18.88 -6.79 -7.44
CA SER A 221 18.37 -7.21 -6.13
C SER A 221 17.12 -8.08 -6.27
N VAL A 222 17.05 -9.15 -5.49
CA VAL A 222 15.93 -10.10 -5.44
C VAL A 222 15.35 -10.11 -4.02
N PHE A 223 14.03 -10.08 -3.91
CA PHE A 223 13.30 -10.19 -2.65
C PHE A 223 12.11 -11.14 -2.80
N LEU A 224 12.04 -12.17 -1.96
CA LEU A 224 10.97 -13.16 -1.89
C LEU A 224 10.17 -12.99 -0.60
N LEU A 225 8.87 -13.23 -0.68
CA LEU A 225 7.94 -13.21 0.46
C LEU A 225 6.86 -14.28 0.28
N GLY A 226 6.61 -15.10 1.31
CA GLY A 226 5.43 -15.97 1.33
C GLY A 226 4.13 -15.14 1.34
N ALA A 227 3.27 -15.33 0.34
CA ALA A 227 2.08 -14.49 0.12
C ALA A 227 0.99 -14.65 1.20
N GLU A 228 1.06 -15.71 2.00
CA GLU A 228 0.20 -15.93 3.19
C GLU A 228 0.94 -15.63 4.51
N ASP A 229 2.23 -15.28 4.48
CA ASP A 229 3.00 -14.89 5.66
C ASP A 229 2.99 -13.36 5.87
N PHE A 230 1.96 -12.92 6.58
CA PHE A 230 1.78 -11.54 7.01
C PHE A 230 2.88 -11.01 7.97
N ASN A 231 3.78 -11.87 8.47
CA ASN A 231 4.85 -11.50 9.41
C ASN A 231 6.24 -11.33 8.75
N ARG A 232 6.41 -11.71 7.47
CA ARG A 232 7.71 -11.74 6.74
C ARG A 232 8.80 -12.64 7.35
N LEU A 233 8.43 -13.65 8.13
CA LEU A 233 9.35 -14.68 8.66
C LEU A 233 9.89 -15.56 7.53
N ASN A 234 9.03 -15.87 6.56
CA ASN A 234 9.32 -16.54 5.30
C ASN A 234 9.64 -15.50 4.22
N SER A 235 10.70 -14.72 4.43
CA SER A 235 11.25 -13.82 3.42
C SER A 235 12.74 -14.06 3.23
N SER A 236 13.23 -13.82 2.01
CA SER A 236 14.62 -14.07 1.63
C SER A 236 15.08 -13.03 0.61
N ASN A 237 16.31 -12.56 0.72
CA ASN A 237 16.85 -11.51 -0.12
C ASN A 237 18.31 -11.77 -0.50
N LEU A 238 18.67 -11.36 -1.71
CA LEU A 238 20.04 -11.38 -2.22
C LEU A 238 20.24 -10.22 -3.19
N SER A 239 21.49 -9.79 -3.36
CA SER A 239 21.83 -8.73 -4.31
C SER A 239 23.24 -8.87 -4.85
N ALA A 240 23.43 -8.48 -6.11
CA ALA A 240 24.70 -8.52 -6.81
C ALA A 240 24.97 -7.19 -7.53
N ILE A 241 26.18 -6.66 -7.37
CA ILE A 241 26.66 -5.55 -8.18
C ILE A 241 27.19 -6.12 -9.51
N LEU A 242 26.36 -6.02 -10.54
CA LEU A 242 26.47 -6.75 -11.80
C LEU A 242 26.22 -5.81 -12.99
N ASP A 243 27.18 -5.69 -13.88
CA ASP A 243 27.03 -4.94 -15.12
C ASP A 243 26.42 -5.82 -16.22
N LEU A 244 25.09 -5.80 -16.37
CA LEU A 244 24.39 -6.68 -17.33
C LEU A 244 24.90 -6.55 -18.78
N SER A 245 25.48 -5.40 -19.16
CA SER A 245 26.04 -5.19 -20.51
C SER A 245 27.29 -6.03 -20.82
N GLN A 246 27.91 -6.62 -19.79
CA GLN A 246 29.06 -7.53 -19.94
C GLN A 246 28.63 -8.98 -20.23
N TYR A 247 27.37 -9.33 -19.95
CA TYR A 247 26.84 -10.70 -20.05
C TYR A 247 25.80 -10.83 -21.17
N LEU A 248 25.00 -9.78 -21.40
CA LEU A 248 23.86 -9.77 -22.31
C LEU A 248 24.03 -8.77 -23.45
N PRO A 249 23.50 -9.07 -24.66
CA PRO A 249 23.45 -8.12 -25.76
C PRO A 249 22.46 -6.97 -25.49
N GLU A 250 22.52 -5.95 -26.34
CA GLU A 250 21.67 -4.75 -26.30
C GLU A 250 20.15 -5.06 -26.37
N TRP A 251 19.74 -6.09 -27.12
CA TRP A 251 18.35 -6.58 -27.18
C TRP A 251 18.21 -7.97 -26.56
N VAL A 252 17.31 -8.11 -25.58
CA VAL A 252 17.09 -9.34 -24.84
C VAL A 252 15.63 -9.79 -24.84
N THR A 253 15.42 -11.10 -24.77
CA THR A 253 14.13 -11.71 -24.47
C THR A 253 14.14 -12.24 -23.03
N PHE A 254 12.98 -12.23 -22.37
CA PHE A 254 12.88 -12.45 -20.93
C PHE A 254 11.57 -13.12 -20.52
N GLY A 255 11.58 -13.77 -19.35
CA GLY A 255 10.43 -14.49 -18.81
C GLY A 255 10.86 -15.63 -17.89
N PHE A 256 10.12 -16.74 -17.92
CA PHE A 256 10.31 -17.89 -17.05
C PHE A 256 10.71 -19.14 -17.82
N SER A 257 11.61 -19.93 -17.25
CA SER A 257 12.03 -21.23 -17.76
C SER A 257 12.07 -22.23 -16.61
N GLY A 258 11.67 -23.48 -16.81
CA GLY A 258 11.72 -24.47 -15.72
C GLY A 258 11.61 -25.91 -16.21
N SER A 259 12.08 -26.84 -15.39
CA SER A 259 12.16 -28.25 -15.75
C SER A 259 12.10 -29.22 -14.57
N THR A 260 11.87 -30.49 -14.88
CA THR A 260 11.97 -31.61 -13.96
C THR A 260 12.95 -32.66 -14.50
N GLY A 261 13.71 -33.29 -13.61
CA GLY A 261 14.63 -34.39 -13.87
C GLY A 261 13.93 -35.73 -13.66
N SER A 262 14.51 -36.60 -12.82
CA SER A 262 13.88 -37.86 -12.41
C SER A 262 12.73 -37.65 -11.42
N SER A 263 12.89 -36.65 -10.54
CA SER A 263 11.86 -36.12 -9.66
C SER A 263 10.83 -35.28 -10.43
N ILE A 264 9.75 -34.84 -9.76
CA ILE A 264 8.66 -34.08 -10.41
C ILE A 264 8.16 -32.97 -9.49
N GLU A 265 7.93 -31.78 -10.05
CA GLU A 265 7.26 -30.64 -9.42
C GLU A 265 6.48 -29.81 -10.44
N LEU A 266 5.40 -29.18 -9.98
CA LEU A 266 4.56 -28.28 -10.76
C LEU A 266 4.95 -26.82 -10.52
N HIS A 267 5.77 -26.27 -11.42
CA HIS A 267 6.17 -24.86 -11.39
C HIS A 267 5.07 -23.99 -12.00
N THR A 268 4.48 -23.09 -11.20
CA THR A 268 3.25 -22.37 -11.53
C THR A 268 3.41 -20.86 -11.34
N ILE A 269 3.25 -20.06 -12.38
CA ILE A 269 3.20 -18.59 -12.28
C ILE A 269 1.72 -18.15 -12.19
N CYS A 270 1.40 -17.43 -11.11
CA CYS A 270 0.06 -16.95 -10.76
C CYS A 270 -0.19 -15.48 -11.14
N SER A 271 0.85 -14.65 -11.22
CA SER A 271 0.79 -13.26 -11.68
C SER A 271 2.14 -12.87 -12.28
N TRP A 272 2.17 -11.87 -13.17
CA TRP A 272 3.42 -11.28 -13.65
C TRP A 272 3.23 -9.83 -14.08
N SER A 273 3.97 -8.93 -13.46
CA SER A 273 4.13 -7.54 -13.87
C SER A 273 5.60 -7.24 -14.18
N PHE A 274 5.83 -6.36 -15.14
CA PHE A 274 7.15 -5.94 -15.57
C PHE A 274 7.12 -4.45 -15.92
N SER A 275 8.18 -3.73 -15.57
CA SER A 275 8.40 -2.33 -15.90
C SER A 275 9.88 -2.13 -16.21
N SER A 276 10.22 -1.55 -17.35
CA SER A 276 11.59 -1.15 -17.67
C SER A 276 11.63 0.21 -18.37
N ASN A 277 12.66 1.00 -18.05
CA ASN A 277 12.86 2.34 -18.57
C ASN A 277 14.27 2.48 -19.16
N LEU A 278 14.38 2.78 -20.45
CA LEU A 278 15.65 3.14 -21.11
C LEU A 278 15.57 4.56 -21.68
N GLN A 279 16.31 5.50 -21.09
CA GLN A 279 16.33 6.90 -21.53
C GLN A 279 17.20 7.11 -22.79
N VAL A 280 16.68 6.64 -23.94
CA VAL A 280 17.25 6.91 -25.26
C VAL A 280 16.88 8.33 -25.70
N SER A 281 17.83 9.25 -25.57
CA SER A 281 17.69 10.62 -26.08
C SER A 281 17.76 10.63 -27.61
N MET A 282 16.62 10.61 -28.31
CA MET A 282 16.52 10.61 -29.77
C MET A 282 16.99 11.93 -30.42
N ASN A 283 18.30 12.18 -30.46
CA ASN A 283 18.91 13.08 -31.43
C ASN A 283 18.98 12.42 -32.83
N LYS A 284 17.80 12.12 -33.40
CA LYS A 284 17.67 11.55 -34.74
C LYS A 284 17.05 12.56 -35.69
N THR A 285 17.90 13.46 -36.20
CA THR A 285 17.55 14.38 -37.29
C THR A 285 17.18 13.55 -38.53
N ILE A 286 15.88 13.39 -38.78
CA ILE A 286 15.39 12.65 -39.95
C ILE A 286 15.65 13.50 -41.20
N ASN A 287 16.77 13.24 -41.87
CA ASN A 287 17.08 13.79 -43.18
C ASN A 287 16.89 12.68 -44.24
N PRO A 288 15.78 12.67 -45.00
CA PRO A 288 15.34 11.47 -45.71
C PRO A 288 15.91 11.36 -47.14
N GLN A 289 16.97 10.57 -47.34
CA GLN A 289 17.33 10.00 -48.64
C GLN A 289 18.41 8.89 -48.59
N ASN A 290 18.21 7.82 -49.38
CA ASN A 290 19.22 6.87 -49.90
C ASN A 290 19.92 5.96 -48.85
N LEU A 291 20.12 4.63 -48.98
CA LEU A 291 19.98 3.61 -50.06
C LEU A 291 19.40 2.27 -49.45
N PRO A 292 19.68 1.04 -49.98
CA PRO A 292 19.10 0.39 -51.17
C PRO A 292 18.32 -0.93 -50.86
N PRO A 293 17.61 -1.55 -51.85
CA PRO A 293 16.82 -2.78 -51.64
C PRO A 293 17.56 -4.08 -51.99
N ILE A 294 17.44 -5.13 -51.15
CA ILE A 294 17.85 -6.53 -51.43
C ILE A 294 16.84 -7.53 -50.75
N PRO A 295 16.89 -8.88 -50.94
CA PRO A 295 15.87 -9.59 -51.72
C PRO A 295 14.95 -10.56 -50.90
N PRO A 296 13.84 -11.06 -51.49
CA PRO A 296 12.92 -11.97 -50.78
C PRO A 296 13.43 -13.41 -50.66
N PHE A 297 13.31 -14.00 -49.48
CA PHE A 297 13.69 -15.39 -49.20
C PHE A 297 12.50 -16.36 -49.37
N ASN A 298 12.65 -17.39 -50.21
CA ASN A 298 11.62 -18.40 -50.47
C ASN A 298 11.89 -19.70 -49.71
N SER A 299 10.85 -20.31 -49.11
CA SER A 299 10.88 -21.71 -48.69
C SER A 299 9.68 -22.48 -49.27
N ARG A 300 9.92 -23.69 -49.78
CA ARG A 300 8.95 -24.47 -50.57
C ARG A 300 8.17 -25.45 -49.69
N ARG A 301 6.83 -25.44 -49.78
CA ARG A 301 5.97 -26.54 -49.28
C ARG A 301 6.00 -27.75 -50.23
N LYS A 302 6.00 -28.96 -49.66
CA LYS A 302 5.52 -30.20 -50.30
C LYS A 302 4.38 -30.80 -49.46
N LYS A 303 3.49 -31.56 -50.11
CA LYS A 303 2.41 -32.35 -49.48
C LYS A 303 2.64 -33.84 -49.75
N GLN A 304 2.15 -34.73 -48.88
CA GLN A 304 1.70 -36.07 -49.29
C GLN A 304 0.72 -36.69 -48.27
N THR A 305 0.04 -37.76 -48.67
CA THR A 305 -1.26 -38.17 -48.11
C THR A 305 -1.25 -39.61 -47.60
N TRP A 306 -1.28 -39.81 -46.28
CA TRP A 306 -1.37 -41.16 -45.67
C TRP A 306 -2.33 -41.30 -44.47
N LEU A 307 -2.79 -40.18 -43.90
CA LEU A 307 -3.41 -40.13 -42.55
C LEU A 307 -4.76 -40.87 -42.37
N ARG A 308 -5.45 -41.26 -43.45
CA ARG A 308 -6.86 -41.72 -43.38
C ARG A 308 -7.07 -43.17 -42.93
N VAL A 309 -6.04 -44.03 -42.97
CA VAL A 309 -6.18 -45.46 -42.59
C VAL A 309 -6.00 -45.69 -41.09
N VAL A 310 -5.08 -44.95 -40.47
CA VAL A 310 -4.68 -45.14 -39.05
C VAL A 310 -5.82 -44.87 -38.08
N LEU A 311 -6.66 -43.87 -38.37
CA LEU A 311 -7.72 -43.38 -37.47
C LEU A 311 -8.80 -44.43 -37.16
N ALA A 312 -9.06 -45.38 -38.06
CA ALA A 312 -10.11 -46.40 -37.85
C ALA A 312 -9.75 -47.41 -36.75
N ILE A 313 -8.47 -47.81 -36.66
CA ILE A 313 -8.02 -48.89 -35.77
C ILE A 313 -7.98 -48.40 -34.30
N VAL A 314 -7.56 -47.15 -34.08
CA VAL A 314 -7.46 -46.53 -32.74
C VAL A 314 -8.83 -46.44 -32.06
N GLY A 315 -9.90 -46.20 -32.81
CA GLY A 315 -11.26 -46.09 -32.28
C GLY A 315 -11.75 -47.35 -31.57
N CYS A 316 -11.48 -48.53 -32.11
CA CYS A 316 -11.90 -49.81 -31.54
C CYS A 316 -11.14 -50.21 -30.27
N ILE A 317 -9.89 -49.74 -30.10
CA ILE A 317 -9.07 -50.02 -28.92
C ILE A 317 -9.50 -49.12 -27.74
N SER A 318 -9.78 -47.84 -28.03
CA SER A 318 -10.18 -46.85 -27.03
C SER A 318 -11.47 -47.22 -26.28
N THR A 319 -12.48 -47.75 -27.00
CA THR A 319 -13.77 -48.14 -26.39
C THR A 319 -13.65 -49.33 -25.45
N LEU A 320 -12.78 -50.31 -25.76
CA LEU A 320 -12.57 -51.50 -24.92
C LEU A 320 -11.93 -51.13 -23.56
N LEU A 321 -10.94 -50.23 -23.58
CA LEU A 321 -10.25 -49.76 -22.37
C LEU A 321 -11.17 -48.97 -21.43
N LEU A 322 -12.11 -48.20 -21.99
CA LEU A 322 -13.07 -47.41 -21.21
C LEU A 322 -13.98 -48.31 -20.34
N VAL A 323 -14.46 -49.43 -20.88
CA VAL A 323 -15.32 -50.38 -20.17
C VAL A 323 -14.58 -51.02 -18.98
N LEU A 324 -13.32 -51.43 -19.18
CA LEU A 324 -12.49 -52.04 -18.13
C LEU A 324 -12.21 -51.07 -16.97
N SER A 325 -11.94 -49.80 -17.28
CA SER A 325 -11.69 -48.74 -16.28
C SER A 325 -12.87 -48.52 -15.34
N LEU A 326 -14.10 -48.52 -15.89
CA LEU A 326 -15.33 -48.31 -15.11
C LEU A 326 -15.61 -49.46 -14.12
N VAL A 327 -15.31 -50.71 -14.50
CA VAL A 327 -15.42 -51.88 -13.60
C VAL A 327 -14.44 -51.76 -12.42
N TRP A 328 -13.18 -51.38 -12.68
CA TRP A 328 -12.16 -51.23 -11.65
C TRP A 328 -12.49 -50.14 -10.62
N LEU A 329 -13.00 -49.00 -11.08
CA LEU A 329 -13.43 -47.89 -10.20
C LEU A 329 -14.60 -48.29 -9.29
N PHE A 330 -15.51 -49.14 -9.76
CA PHE A 330 -16.62 -49.65 -8.94
C PHE A 330 -16.13 -50.55 -7.80
N CYS A 331 -15.13 -51.40 -8.06
CA CYS A 331 -14.49 -52.23 -7.03
C CYS A 331 -13.70 -51.39 -6.01
N ARG A 332 -12.92 -50.39 -6.47
CA ARG A 332 -12.00 -49.62 -5.61
C ARG A 332 -12.71 -48.74 -4.57
N ARG A 333 -13.93 -48.26 -4.83
CA ARG A 333 -14.68 -47.37 -3.91
C ARG A 333 -15.11 -48.00 -2.57
N ARG A 334 -14.93 -49.32 -2.35
CA ARG A 334 -15.41 -50.01 -1.13
C ARG A 334 -14.46 -50.01 0.08
N LYS A 335 -13.17 -49.63 -0.01
CA LYS A 335 -12.17 -50.13 0.97
C LYS A 335 -11.58 -49.15 2.03
N TYR A 336 -11.51 -47.82 1.85
CA TYR A 336 -10.69 -46.97 2.77
C TYR A 336 -11.39 -45.74 3.40
N ARG A 337 -11.24 -45.60 4.73
CA ARG A 337 -11.64 -44.44 5.56
C ARG A 337 -11.06 -44.51 7.00
N ARG A 338 -9.98 -43.77 7.36
CA ARG A 338 -9.61 -43.24 8.73
C ARG A 338 -8.12 -42.78 8.89
N MET A 339 -7.92 -41.54 9.39
CA MET A 339 -7.00 -41.05 10.48
C MET A 339 -5.43 -41.19 10.44
N ARG A 340 -4.57 -40.41 11.16
CA ARG A 340 -4.55 -39.02 11.78
C ARG A 340 -3.23 -38.72 12.62
N GLU A 341 -2.63 -37.50 12.55
CA GLU A 341 -1.66 -36.77 13.49
C GLU A 341 -0.33 -37.45 13.96
N ASP A 342 0.73 -36.87 14.61
CA ASP A 342 1.20 -35.54 15.16
C ASP A 342 2.79 -35.52 15.24
N GLY A 343 3.65 -34.60 15.74
CA GLY A 343 3.63 -33.26 16.42
C GLY A 343 4.99 -32.84 17.11
N THR A 344 5.11 -31.63 17.73
CA THR A 344 6.13 -31.11 18.75
C THR A 344 7.39 -30.23 18.36
N ILE A 345 8.09 -29.61 19.37
CA ILE A 345 8.82 -28.28 19.36
C ILE A 345 10.10 -28.23 20.31
N SER A 346 11.06 -27.28 20.13
CA SER A 346 12.06 -26.80 21.16
C SER A 346 12.56 -25.34 20.96
N PHE A 347 13.48 -24.78 21.79
CA PHE A 347 13.59 -23.32 22.09
C PHE A 347 15.02 -22.69 22.30
N ASN A 348 15.09 -21.33 22.21
CA ASN A 348 16.09 -20.31 22.70
C ASN A 348 16.63 -19.34 21.59
N VAL A 349 16.94 -18.02 21.74
CA VAL A 349 17.22 -17.03 22.86
C VAL A 349 18.73 -16.86 23.19
N ASP A 350 19.41 -15.68 23.14
CA ASP A 350 19.08 -14.34 22.57
C ASP A 350 20.32 -13.36 22.50
N VAL A 351 20.21 -12.24 21.74
CA VAL A 351 21.01 -10.97 21.74
C VAL A 351 20.13 -9.86 21.12
N GLU A 352 20.08 -8.65 21.70
CA GLU A 352 19.27 -7.45 21.29
C GLU A 352 18.49 -7.56 19.97
N MET A 353 17.45 -8.39 19.97
CA MET A 353 16.64 -8.61 18.78
C MET A 353 15.62 -7.48 18.67
N VAL A 354 15.64 -6.75 17.55
CA VAL A 354 14.55 -5.85 17.15
C VAL A 354 13.33 -6.73 16.84
N THR A 355 12.62 -7.07 17.89
CA THR A 355 11.62 -8.14 17.91
C THR A 355 10.47 -7.77 16.98
N ALA A 356 10.09 -8.69 16.10
CA ALA A 356 8.92 -8.52 15.26
C ALA A 356 7.70 -8.29 16.17
N PRO A 357 6.85 -7.27 15.90
CA PRO A 357 5.77 -6.93 16.83
C PRO A 357 4.87 -8.13 17.11
N ARG A 358 4.71 -8.51 18.39
CA ARG A 358 4.03 -9.75 18.78
C ARG A 358 2.62 -9.52 19.31
N LYS A 359 1.76 -10.53 19.23
CA LYS A 359 0.53 -10.54 20.02
C LYS A 359 0.87 -10.80 21.49
N PHE A 360 0.46 -9.89 22.37
CA PHE A 360 0.49 -10.04 23.82
C PHE A 360 -0.87 -10.52 24.34
N SER A 361 -0.86 -11.25 25.45
CA SER A 361 -2.10 -11.60 26.16
C SER A 361 -2.55 -10.48 27.10
N TYR A 362 -3.86 -10.35 27.35
CA TYR A 362 -4.35 -9.33 28.29
C TYR A 362 -3.80 -9.54 29.72
N LYS A 363 -3.63 -10.80 30.15
CA LYS A 363 -3.08 -11.15 31.46
C LYS A 363 -1.64 -10.64 31.63
N GLU A 364 -0.83 -10.77 30.59
CA GLU A 364 0.57 -10.36 30.53
C GLU A 364 0.70 -8.83 30.58
N LEU A 365 -0.01 -8.09 29.71
CA LEU A 365 0.00 -6.62 29.75
C LEU A 365 -0.54 -6.08 31.08
N ARG A 366 -1.60 -6.69 31.63
CA ARG A 366 -2.14 -6.31 32.95
C ARG A 366 -1.14 -6.53 34.08
N LEU A 367 -0.23 -7.50 33.97
CA LEU A 367 0.86 -7.68 34.95
C LEU A 367 2.03 -6.72 34.71
N ALA A 368 2.28 -6.34 33.45
CA ALA A 368 3.30 -5.37 33.08
C ALA A 368 2.97 -3.93 33.55
N THR A 369 1.70 -3.54 33.57
CA THR A 369 1.20 -2.17 33.89
C THR A 369 0.66 -2.01 35.32
N ASN A 370 1.09 -2.85 36.28
CA ASN A 370 0.56 -2.90 37.65
C ASN A 370 -0.99 -2.97 37.75
N ASN A 371 -1.64 -3.70 36.84
CA ASN A 371 -3.10 -3.76 36.63
C ASN A 371 -3.74 -2.47 36.08
N PHE A 372 -2.99 -1.68 35.31
CA PHE A 372 -3.37 -0.37 34.79
C PHE A 372 -3.61 0.66 35.91
N ALA A 373 -2.70 0.70 36.88
CA ALA A 373 -2.74 1.66 37.97
C ALA A 373 -2.60 3.11 37.45
N ASP A 374 -3.39 4.04 37.98
CA ASP A 374 -3.33 5.45 37.54
C ASP A 374 -2.02 6.17 37.96
N GLU A 375 -1.18 5.55 38.80
CA GLU A 375 0.18 6.01 39.10
C GLU A 375 1.15 5.87 37.91
N ASP A 376 0.93 4.85 37.07
CA ASP A 376 1.68 4.58 35.83
C ASP A 376 1.09 5.32 34.60
N LEU A 377 0.10 6.21 34.79
CA LEU A 377 -0.58 6.89 33.69
C LEU A 377 0.32 7.94 33.01
N LEU A 378 0.82 7.62 31.81
CA LEU A 378 1.64 8.51 31.00
C LEU A 378 0.81 9.62 30.34
N GLY A 379 -0.45 9.34 30.00
CA GLY A 379 -1.41 10.32 29.45
C GLY A 379 -2.78 9.74 29.12
N GLU A 380 -3.76 10.61 28.90
CA GLU A 380 -5.13 10.28 28.50
C GLU A 380 -5.62 11.22 27.40
N GLY A 381 -6.37 10.70 26.44
CA GLY A 381 -6.93 11.47 25.33
C GLY A 381 -8.07 10.75 24.61
N GLY A 382 -8.52 11.31 23.47
CA GLY A 382 -9.66 10.75 22.72
C GLY A 382 -9.48 9.28 22.28
N PHE A 383 -8.24 8.85 22.09
CA PHE A 383 -7.86 7.49 21.71
C PHE A 383 -7.63 6.54 22.91
N GLY A 384 -8.00 6.92 24.14
CA GLY A 384 -7.85 6.12 25.36
C GLY A 384 -6.73 6.58 26.30
N LYS A 385 -6.36 5.69 27.23
CA LYS A 385 -5.32 5.91 28.25
C LYS A 385 -4.02 5.21 27.87
N VAL A 386 -2.87 5.84 28.15
CA VAL A 386 -1.53 5.28 27.93
C VAL A 386 -0.84 5.08 29.28
N TYR A 387 -0.46 3.85 29.57
CA TYR A 387 0.22 3.45 30.81
C TYR A 387 1.68 3.10 30.55
N LEU A 388 2.55 3.35 31.52
CA LEU A 388 3.85 2.70 31.61
C LEU A 388 3.64 1.21 31.91
N GLY A 389 4.52 0.37 31.39
CA GLY A 389 4.62 -1.02 31.80
C GLY A 389 6.02 -1.57 31.62
N PHE A 390 6.29 -2.71 32.26
CA PHE A 390 7.61 -3.35 32.25
C PHE A 390 7.49 -4.82 31.80
N LEU A 391 8.16 -5.15 30.70
CA LEU A 391 8.27 -6.52 30.19
C LEU A 391 9.44 -7.23 30.87
N ARG A 392 9.13 -8.34 31.56
CA ARG A 392 10.10 -9.10 32.36
C ARG A 392 10.91 -10.11 31.53
N ASP A 393 10.38 -10.50 30.39
CA ASP A 393 11.01 -11.36 29.38
C ASP A 393 12.12 -10.64 28.62
N THR A 394 11.90 -9.36 28.25
CA THR A 394 12.86 -8.52 27.53
C THR A 394 13.54 -7.45 28.40
N ASN A 395 13.26 -7.43 29.71
CA ASN A 395 13.79 -6.47 30.68
C ASN A 395 13.59 -4.98 30.27
N SER A 396 12.47 -4.66 29.61
CA SER A 396 12.26 -3.40 28.88
C SER A 396 11.01 -2.63 29.30
N ASN A 397 11.12 -1.30 29.39
CA ASN A 397 9.97 -0.40 29.56
C ASN A 397 9.17 -0.26 28.25
N ILE A 398 7.85 -0.28 28.37
CA ILE A 398 6.89 -0.17 27.26
C ILE A 398 5.80 0.87 27.56
N ALA A 399 5.21 1.44 26.51
CA ALA A 399 4.03 2.29 26.61
C ALA A 399 2.79 1.52 26.13
N VAL A 400 1.84 1.28 27.02
CA VAL A 400 0.63 0.48 26.78
C VAL A 400 -0.59 1.39 26.63
N LYS A 401 -0.99 1.65 25.38
CA LYS A 401 -2.20 2.43 25.01
C LYS A 401 -3.43 1.52 25.05
N ARG A 402 -4.26 1.64 26.09
CA ARG A 402 -5.53 0.92 26.24
C ARG A 402 -6.67 1.75 25.62
N ILE A 403 -7.25 1.22 24.54
CA ILE A 403 -8.32 1.90 23.78
C ILE A 403 -9.65 1.72 24.52
N THR A 404 -10.37 2.83 24.76
CA THR A 404 -11.66 2.82 25.48
C THR A 404 -12.76 2.22 24.59
N PRO A 405 -13.37 1.05 24.92
CA PRO A 405 -14.30 0.35 24.01
C PRO A 405 -15.66 1.03 23.80
N ASN A 406 -15.90 2.19 24.42
CA ASN A 406 -17.21 2.85 24.51
C ASN A 406 -17.67 3.53 23.20
N SER A 407 -16.93 3.37 22.09
CA SER A 407 -17.35 3.84 20.77
C SER A 407 -16.95 2.87 19.66
N GLN A 408 -17.76 2.79 18.60
CA GLN A 408 -17.38 2.10 17.36
C GLN A 408 -16.22 2.80 16.62
N GLN A 409 -15.86 4.02 17.03
CA GLN A 409 -14.76 4.78 16.47
C GLN A 409 -13.42 4.27 17.01
N GLY A 410 -13.30 4.06 18.32
CA GLY A 410 -12.06 3.55 18.95
C GLY A 410 -11.60 2.18 18.44
N VAL A 411 -12.54 1.28 18.10
CA VAL A 411 -12.18 -0.03 17.48
C VAL A 411 -11.64 0.16 16.07
N LYS A 412 -12.22 1.06 15.26
CA LYS A 412 -11.72 1.38 13.92
C LYS A 412 -10.38 2.11 13.97
N GLU A 413 -10.15 2.91 15.01
CA GLU A 413 -8.88 3.57 15.25
C GLU A 413 -7.79 2.56 15.64
N TYR A 414 -8.10 1.60 16.52
CA TYR A 414 -7.23 0.45 16.80
C TYR A 414 -6.89 -0.32 15.51
N GLU A 415 -7.89 -0.67 14.69
CA GLU A 415 -7.68 -1.37 13.43
C GLU A 415 -6.82 -0.55 12.44
N SER A 416 -7.08 0.75 12.27
CA SER A 416 -6.26 1.64 11.42
C SER A 416 -4.83 1.76 11.93
N GLU A 417 -4.66 1.94 13.24
CA GLU A 417 -3.36 2.12 13.88
C GLU A 417 -2.51 0.87 13.72
N ILE A 418 -3.05 -0.31 14.05
CA ILE A 418 -2.36 -1.61 13.89
C ILE A 418 -2.05 -1.92 12.42
N THR A 419 -3.04 -1.86 11.52
CA THR A 419 -2.85 -2.24 10.10
C THR A 419 -1.92 -1.29 9.34
N THR A 420 -1.75 -0.07 9.84
CA THR A 420 -0.77 0.90 9.33
C THR A 420 0.60 0.69 9.98
N ILE A 421 0.72 0.83 11.31
CA ILE A 421 2.00 0.95 12.01
C ILE A 421 2.83 -0.35 12.00
N ILE A 422 2.21 -1.54 11.85
CA ILE A 422 2.94 -2.81 11.64
C ILE A 422 3.86 -2.74 10.41
N LYS A 423 3.46 -2.00 9.36
CA LYS A 423 4.17 -1.94 8.08
C LYS A 423 5.26 -0.87 8.05
N LEU A 424 5.31 -0.01 9.05
CA LEU A 424 6.14 1.20 9.06
C LEU A 424 7.37 1.00 9.95
N ARG A 425 8.55 1.30 9.41
CA ARG A 425 9.83 1.26 10.13
C ARG A 425 10.69 2.43 9.67
N HIS A 426 10.70 3.51 10.45
CA HIS A 426 11.56 4.66 10.21
C HIS A 426 11.96 5.29 11.55
N ARG A 427 13.21 5.80 11.65
CA ARG A 427 13.80 6.32 12.89
C ARG A 427 12.97 7.41 13.58
N ASN A 428 12.25 8.21 12.79
CA ASN A 428 11.39 9.30 13.27
C ASN A 428 9.91 8.90 13.40
N LEU A 429 9.61 7.59 13.50
CA LEU A 429 8.32 7.07 13.92
C LEU A 429 8.43 6.37 15.29
N VAL A 430 7.29 6.27 15.99
CA VAL A 430 7.17 5.48 17.23
C VAL A 430 7.08 3.99 16.87
N GLN A 431 8.03 3.20 17.36
CA GLN A 431 8.14 1.77 17.11
C GLN A 431 7.06 0.99 17.86
N LEU A 432 6.26 0.23 17.10
CA LEU A 432 5.36 -0.78 17.64
C LEU A 432 6.18 -1.95 18.21
N ILE A 433 5.84 -2.39 19.42
CA ILE A 433 6.36 -3.61 20.06
C ILE A 433 5.32 -4.74 20.00
N GLY A 434 4.03 -4.42 19.93
CA GLY A 434 2.99 -5.42 19.71
C GLY A 434 1.58 -4.93 20.02
N TRP A 435 0.65 -5.88 20.15
CA TRP A 435 -0.77 -5.59 20.39
C TRP A 435 -1.45 -6.66 21.22
N CYS A 436 -2.54 -6.30 21.89
CA CYS A 436 -3.48 -7.25 22.49
C CYS A 436 -4.89 -7.01 21.94
N HIS A 437 -5.59 -8.11 21.65
CA HIS A 437 -7.03 -8.16 21.38
C HIS A 437 -7.55 -9.46 21.97
N ASP A 438 -8.00 -9.40 23.23
CA ASP A 438 -8.60 -10.50 23.99
C ASP A 438 -9.84 -9.95 24.71
N ASN A 439 -10.94 -10.70 24.82
CA ASN A 439 -12.08 -10.38 25.71
C ASN A 439 -12.70 -8.95 25.58
N LYS A 440 -12.62 -8.32 24.39
CA LYS A 440 -13.01 -6.91 24.09
C LYS A 440 -12.08 -5.83 24.65
N GLU A 441 -10.92 -6.21 25.19
CA GLU A 441 -9.83 -5.31 25.55
C GLU A 441 -8.91 -5.14 24.33
N PHE A 442 -8.71 -3.90 23.90
CA PHE A 442 -7.92 -3.53 22.73
C PHE A 442 -6.71 -2.70 23.20
N LEU A 443 -5.48 -3.23 23.05
CA LEU A 443 -4.27 -2.55 23.53
C LEU A 443 -3.16 -2.43 22.48
N ILE A 444 -2.67 -1.21 22.41
CA ILE A 444 -1.46 -0.63 21.82
C ILE A 444 -0.16 -0.90 22.59
N VAL A 445 0.86 -1.61 22.11
CA VAL A 445 2.17 -1.69 22.80
C VAL A 445 3.28 -1.04 21.97
N TYR A 446 3.87 0.03 22.51
CA TYR A 446 4.93 0.83 21.88
C TYR A 446 6.21 0.86 22.72
N GLU A 447 7.32 1.26 22.11
CA GLU A 447 8.53 1.69 22.83
C GLU A 447 8.19 2.78 23.86
N PHE A 448 8.85 2.74 25.03
CA PHE A 448 8.71 3.81 26.02
C PHE A 448 9.67 4.97 25.69
N LEU A 449 9.11 6.17 25.48
CA LEU A 449 9.86 7.38 25.13
C LEU A 449 9.91 8.34 26.34
N PRO A 450 11.07 8.49 27.02
CA PRO A 450 11.13 9.10 28.34
C PRO A 450 10.89 10.62 28.33
N ASN A 451 11.23 11.30 27.22
CA ASN A 451 11.10 12.75 27.11
C ASN A 451 9.68 13.21 26.69
N ARG A 452 8.66 12.33 26.78
CA ARG A 452 7.24 12.66 26.55
C ARG A 452 6.98 13.25 25.15
N SER A 453 5.88 13.99 25.01
CA SER A 453 5.41 14.63 23.78
C SER A 453 5.92 16.06 23.62
N LEU A 454 5.99 16.56 22.38
CA LEU A 454 6.43 17.90 22.05
C LEU A 454 5.49 18.98 22.63
N ASP A 455 4.19 18.73 22.77
CA ASP A 455 3.26 19.67 23.46
C ASP A 455 3.63 19.90 24.92
N TYR A 456 4.26 18.91 25.58
CA TYR A 456 4.73 19.05 26.95
C TYR A 456 5.82 20.13 27.02
N HIS A 457 6.80 20.09 26.12
CA HIS A 457 7.92 21.05 26.14
C HIS A 457 7.60 22.40 25.48
N LEU A 458 6.69 22.45 24.51
CA LEU A 458 6.27 23.73 23.95
C LEU A 458 5.31 24.48 24.89
N HIS A 459 4.37 23.78 25.55
CA HIS A 459 3.22 24.42 26.18
C HIS A 459 3.07 24.20 27.69
N LYS A 460 4.03 23.56 28.38
CA LYS A 460 4.03 23.37 29.84
C LYS A 460 5.38 23.80 30.42
N GLU A 461 5.33 24.59 31.49
CA GLU A 461 6.52 25.08 32.18
C GLU A 461 7.05 24.05 33.19
N PRO A 462 8.35 24.05 33.54
CA PRO A 462 9.40 24.99 33.12
C PRO A 462 10.26 24.49 31.93
N CYS A 463 9.86 23.43 31.24
CA CYS A 463 10.67 22.83 30.18
C CYS A 463 10.84 23.77 28.98
N LEU A 464 12.08 23.97 28.55
CA LEU A 464 12.44 24.79 27.39
C LEU A 464 13.41 24.04 26.48
N LEU A 465 13.00 23.76 25.25
CA LEU A 465 13.89 23.21 24.21
C LEU A 465 14.75 24.33 23.63
N THR A 466 16.05 24.06 23.46
CA THR A 466 16.98 24.94 22.73
C THR A 466 16.57 25.07 21.27
N TRP A 467 17.05 26.11 20.60
CA TRP A 467 16.78 26.30 19.18
C TRP A 467 17.23 25.12 18.31
N ASP A 468 18.43 24.60 18.52
CA ASP A 468 18.99 23.47 17.76
C ASP A 468 18.11 22.23 17.91
N THR A 469 17.61 22.01 19.13
CA THR A 469 16.71 20.90 19.45
C THR A 469 15.35 21.08 18.75
N ARG A 470 14.81 22.30 18.73
CA ARG A 470 13.57 22.65 17.99
C ARG A 470 13.72 22.43 16.49
N TYR A 471 14.83 22.89 15.89
CA TYR A 471 15.07 22.75 14.45
C TYR A 471 15.28 21.29 14.06
N LYS A 472 16.06 20.54 14.86
CA LYS A 472 16.23 19.08 14.75
C LYS A 472 14.90 18.33 14.85
N ILE A 473 14.00 18.75 15.75
CA ILE A 473 12.65 18.18 15.88
C ILE A 473 11.80 18.47 14.65
N ALA A 474 11.79 19.71 14.13
CA ALA A 474 11.07 20.06 12.90
C ALA A 474 11.55 19.23 11.70
N MET A 475 12.87 19.08 11.53
CA MET A 475 13.47 18.21 10.52
C MET A 475 13.14 16.72 10.73
N GLY A 476 13.04 16.26 11.98
CA GLY A 476 12.62 14.89 12.29
C GLY A 476 11.15 14.61 11.93
N VAL A 477 10.24 15.55 12.21
CA VAL A 477 8.83 15.45 11.79
C VAL A 477 8.71 15.52 10.27
N ALA A 478 9.49 16.38 9.60
CA ALA A 478 9.53 16.45 8.14
C ALA A 478 10.04 15.13 7.52
N SER A 479 11.13 14.56 8.06
CA SER A 479 11.67 13.26 7.65
C SER A 479 10.66 12.12 7.89
N ALA A 480 9.86 12.18 8.94
CA ALA A 480 8.77 11.24 9.17
C ALA A 480 7.67 11.38 8.11
N LEU A 481 7.24 12.60 7.79
CA LEU A 481 6.18 12.84 6.80
C LEU A 481 6.63 12.49 5.37
N PHE A 482 7.90 12.74 5.02
CA PHE A 482 8.48 12.29 3.74
C PHE A 482 8.47 10.77 3.60
N TYR A 483 8.90 10.04 4.64
CA TYR A 483 8.81 8.57 4.65
C TYR A 483 7.37 8.08 4.41
N LEU A 484 6.39 8.68 5.09
CA LEU A 484 4.98 8.33 4.95
C LEU A 484 4.39 8.65 3.56
N GLN A 485 4.78 9.77 2.95
CA GLN A 485 4.18 10.24 1.69
C GLN A 485 4.91 9.73 0.43
N GLU A 486 6.22 9.50 0.48
CA GLU A 486 7.05 9.24 -0.71
C GLU A 486 7.84 7.90 -0.65
N GLU A 487 8.25 7.41 0.53
CA GLU A 487 9.07 6.18 0.63
C GLU A 487 8.27 4.90 0.90
N CYS A 488 6.99 4.99 1.28
CA CYS A 488 6.11 3.85 1.52
C CYS A 488 5.46 3.33 0.22
N ASP A 489 5.27 2.01 0.08
CA ASP A 489 4.61 1.32 -1.05
C ASP A 489 3.26 1.95 -1.48
N ARG A 490 2.55 2.52 -0.50
CA ARG A 490 1.35 3.34 -0.65
C ARG A 490 1.51 4.56 0.23
N CYS A 491 1.08 5.73 -0.23
CA CYS A 491 1.07 6.97 0.54
C CYS A 491 0.26 6.78 1.83
N VAL A 492 0.87 7.05 2.98
CA VAL A 492 0.23 7.00 4.29
C VAL A 492 -0.17 8.42 4.69
N LEU A 493 -1.46 8.74 4.58
CA LEU A 493 -2.00 9.96 5.16
C LEU A 493 -2.15 9.78 6.67
N HIS A 494 -1.50 10.63 7.47
CA HIS A 494 -1.47 10.53 8.93
C HIS A 494 -2.73 11.12 9.58
N ARG A 495 -3.18 12.28 9.10
CA ARG A 495 -4.46 12.95 9.40
C ARG A 495 -4.62 13.47 10.83
N ASP A 496 -3.59 13.36 11.66
CA ASP A 496 -3.54 13.90 13.03
C ASP A 496 -2.12 14.34 13.44
N ILE A 497 -1.41 15.06 12.56
CA ILE A 497 -0.07 15.59 12.86
C ILE A 497 -0.20 16.82 13.78
N LYS A 498 0.34 16.72 14.99
CA LYS A 498 0.28 17.74 16.06
C LYS A 498 1.34 17.47 17.14
N PRO A 499 1.74 18.44 17.99
CA PRO A 499 2.84 18.24 18.95
C PRO A 499 2.56 17.19 20.03
N SER A 500 1.30 16.89 20.36
CA SER A 500 0.97 15.81 21.30
C SER A 500 1.12 14.40 20.72
N ASN A 501 1.20 14.29 19.38
CA ASN A 501 1.48 13.04 18.66
C ASN A 501 2.97 12.92 18.24
N VAL A 502 3.79 13.95 18.45
CA VAL A 502 5.24 13.92 18.27
C VAL A 502 5.89 13.62 19.62
N LEU A 503 6.37 12.40 19.80
CA LEU A 503 7.10 11.97 21.00
C LEU A 503 8.61 12.20 20.84
N LEU A 504 9.32 12.30 21.96
CA LEU A 504 10.76 12.58 22.01
C LEU A 504 11.51 11.43 22.68
N ASP A 505 12.53 10.89 22.01
CA ASP A 505 13.44 9.90 22.59
C ASP A 505 14.43 10.52 23.59
N PHE A 506 15.29 9.69 24.18
CA PHE A 506 16.31 10.11 25.16
C PHE A 506 17.24 11.23 24.63
N SER A 507 17.49 11.26 23.32
CA SER A 507 18.36 12.24 22.64
C SER A 507 17.57 13.37 21.97
N PHE A 508 16.31 13.56 22.38
CA PHE A 508 15.36 14.54 21.85
C PHE A 508 15.17 14.46 20.32
N ASN A 509 15.30 13.27 19.73
CA ASN A 509 14.86 13.04 18.34
C ASN A 509 13.34 12.95 18.31
N ALA A 510 12.71 13.56 17.31
CA ALA A 510 11.27 13.47 17.08
C ALA A 510 10.87 12.08 16.55
N LYS A 511 9.83 11.49 17.14
CA LYS A 511 9.16 10.26 16.73
C LYS A 511 7.65 10.50 16.62
N LEU A 512 7.11 10.48 15.40
CA LEU A 512 5.68 10.66 15.13
C LEU A 512 4.91 9.35 15.44
N GLY A 513 3.79 9.47 16.16
CA GLY A 513 2.85 8.41 16.45
C GLY A 513 1.40 8.89 16.36
N GLY A 514 0.43 8.07 16.79
CA GLY A 514 -0.99 8.43 16.75
C GLY A 514 -1.73 8.04 15.46
N PHE A 515 -1.34 6.91 14.84
CA PHE A 515 -1.83 6.45 13.54
C PHE A 515 -3.31 5.98 13.51
N GLY A 516 -4.10 6.21 14.57
CA GLY A 516 -5.52 5.80 14.64
C GLY A 516 -6.42 6.42 13.56
N LEU A 517 -6.07 7.60 13.03
CA LEU A 517 -6.80 8.24 11.94
C LEU A 517 -6.20 7.98 10.55
N ALA A 518 -5.08 7.25 10.48
CA ALA A 518 -4.28 7.11 9.26
C ALA A 518 -4.94 6.25 8.17
N ARG A 519 -4.57 6.52 6.91
CA ARG A 519 -5.11 5.84 5.71
C ARG A 519 -4.02 5.61 4.66
N LEU A 520 -4.03 4.42 4.06
CA LEU A 520 -3.24 4.10 2.87
C LEU A 520 -3.96 4.62 1.62
N VAL A 521 -3.22 5.23 0.70
CA VAL A 521 -3.67 5.75 -0.60
C VAL A 521 -2.67 5.33 -1.67
N ASP A 522 -3.17 4.83 -2.80
CA ASP A 522 -2.31 4.34 -3.89
C ASP A 522 -1.78 5.54 -4.70
N HIS A 523 -0.48 5.55 -5.02
CA HIS A 523 0.25 6.70 -5.58
C HIS A 523 -0.20 7.18 -6.99
N GLY A 524 -1.32 6.68 -7.50
CA GLY A 524 -1.97 7.12 -8.73
C GLY A 524 -3.50 7.28 -8.63
N GLN A 525 -4.10 7.17 -7.44
CA GLN A 525 -5.54 7.37 -7.25
C GLN A 525 -5.85 8.61 -6.40
N GLY A 526 -6.87 9.37 -6.83
CA GLY A 526 -7.34 10.55 -6.12
C GLY A 526 -7.99 10.23 -4.77
N SER A 527 -8.10 11.27 -3.92
CA SER A 527 -8.54 11.14 -2.52
C SER A 527 -9.85 10.37 -2.30
N GLN A 528 -9.78 9.42 -1.36
CA GLN A 528 -10.90 8.70 -0.78
C GLN A 528 -11.76 9.64 0.07
N THR A 529 -12.99 9.94 -0.37
CA THR A 529 -13.95 10.76 0.39
C THR A 529 -14.35 10.06 1.69
N THR A 530 -14.13 10.71 2.83
CA THR A 530 -14.62 10.22 4.13
C THR A 530 -15.99 10.79 4.46
N LYS A 531 -16.78 10.13 5.32
CA LYS A 531 -18.14 10.62 5.70
C LYS A 531 -18.15 11.49 6.96
N LEU A 532 -16.98 11.89 7.47
CA LEU A 532 -16.83 12.57 8.75
C LEU A 532 -15.52 13.37 8.79
N ILE A 533 -15.56 14.61 9.27
CA ILE A 533 -14.36 15.39 9.56
C ILE A 533 -13.61 14.71 10.70
N LEU A 534 -12.33 14.40 10.46
CA LEU A 534 -11.44 13.71 11.39
C LEU A 534 -10.11 14.48 11.48
N GLY A 535 -9.54 14.55 12.67
CA GLY A 535 -8.33 15.33 12.99
C GLY A 535 -8.56 16.22 14.21
N THR A 536 -7.61 17.10 14.50
CA THR A 536 -7.66 18.02 15.66
C THR A 536 -7.92 19.47 15.22
N ASP A 537 -8.83 20.16 15.91
CA ASP A 537 -9.13 21.59 15.68
C ASP A 537 -7.85 22.45 15.75
N GLY A 538 -7.68 23.35 14.77
CA GLY A 538 -6.44 24.10 14.52
C GLY A 538 -5.48 23.46 13.50
N TYR A 539 -5.49 22.13 13.37
CA TYR A 539 -4.58 21.37 12.49
C TYR A 539 -5.27 20.86 11.23
N ILE A 540 -6.60 20.67 11.27
CA ILE A 540 -7.40 20.30 10.11
C ILE A 540 -7.27 21.38 9.02
N ALA A 541 -6.80 20.98 7.84
CA ALA A 541 -6.68 21.85 6.67
C ALA A 541 -8.06 22.32 6.16
N PRO A 542 -8.19 23.54 5.59
CA PRO A 542 -9.48 24.12 5.21
C PRO A 542 -10.31 23.22 4.30
N GLU A 543 -9.71 22.62 3.27
CA GLU A 543 -10.38 21.76 2.29
C GLU A 543 -11.00 20.49 2.91
N CYS A 544 -10.46 20.00 4.03
CA CYS A 544 -10.97 18.83 4.75
C CYS A 544 -12.33 19.09 5.42
N LEU A 545 -12.67 20.36 5.68
CA LEU A 545 -13.94 20.74 6.32
C LEU A 545 -15.12 20.66 5.35
N ASP A 546 -14.91 21.08 4.10
CA ASP A 546 -15.96 21.19 3.09
C ASP A 546 -16.05 19.98 2.16
N THR A 547 -14.90 19.36 1.82
CA THR A 547 -14.87 18.22 0.88
C THR A 547 -14.92 16.86 1.57
N TYR A 548 -14.67 16.80 2.88
CA TYR A 548 -14.45 15.59 3.68
C TYR A 548 -13.37 14.64 3.12
N LYS A 549 -12.48 15.15 2.24
CA LYS A 549 -11.35 14.43 1.65
C LYS A 549 -10.06 14.81 2.37
N ALA A 550 -9.16 13.84 2.51
CA ALA A 550 -7.79 14.07 2.98
C ALA A 550 -6.82 13.74 1.85
N ILE A 551 -5.77 14.56 1.72
CA ILE A 551 -4.77 14.54 0.64
C ILE A 551 -3.36 14.76 1.22
N LYS A 552 -2.28 14.53 0.47
CA LYS A 552 -0.89 14.74 0.94
C LYS A 552 -0.71 16.15 1.50
N GLU A 553 -1.32 17.11 0.82
CA GLU A 553 -1.32 18.54 1.09
C GLU A 553 -2.02 18.90 2.42
N SER A 554 -2.91 18.03 2.94
CA SER A 554 -3.61 18.24 4.21
C SER A 554 -2.77 17.84 5.43
N ASP A 555 -1.91 16.83 5.29
CA ASP A 555 -0.87 16.54 6.28
C ASP A 555 0.28 17.57 6.21
N ILE A 556 0.60 18.09 5.02
CA ILE A 556 1.56 19.19 4.84
C ILE A 556 1.06 20.45 5.57
N TYR A 557 -0.23 20.80 5.47
CA TYR A 557 -0.82 21.88 6.27
C TYR A 557 -0.65 21.63 7.77
N SER A 558 -0.94 20.41 8.23
CA SER A 558 -0.80 20.02 9.64
C SER A 558 0.66 20.15 10.12
N PHE A 559 1.63 19.76 9.29
CA PHE A 559 3.06 19.97 9.52
C PHE A 559 3.43 21.46 9.56
N GLY A 560 2.86 22.29 8.67
CA GLY A 560 3.04 23.74 8.68
C GLY A 560 2.64 24.39 10.01
N ILE A 561 1.48 23.99 10.56
CA ILE A 561 1.05 24.42 11.89
C ILE A 561 2.04 23.97 12.98
N VAL A 562 2.52 22.72 12.96
CA VAL A 562 3.52 22.23 13.91
C VAL A 562 4.84 23.01 13.81
N ALA A 563 5.31 23.36 12.61
CA ALA A 563 6.50 24.18 12.42
C ALA A 563 6.35 25.58 13.05
N LEU A 564 5.17 26.22 12.91
CA LEU A 564 4.87 27.50 13.56
C LEU A 564 4.77 27.37 15.09
N GLU A 565 4.24 26.27 15.63
CA GLU A 565 4.23 26.03 17.09
C GLU A 565 5.64 25.80 17.65
N ILE A 566 6.51 25.09 16.90
CA ILE A 566 7.92 24.88 17.27
C ILE A 566 8.68 26.21 17.33
N ALA A 567 8.48 27.09 16.33
CA ALA A 567 9.13 28.39 16.26
C ALA A 567 8.64 29.35 17.36
N SER A 568 7.32 29.41 17.58
CA SER A 568 6.69 30.44 18.43
C SER A 568 6.42 30.03 19.87
N GLY A 569 6.41 28.73 20.18
CA GLY A 569 5.98 28.21 21.49
C GLY A 569 4.49 28.46 21.80
N LYS A 570 3.71 28.97 20.86
CA LYS A 570 2.27 29.22 21.00
C LYS A 570 1.47 28.00 20.53
N LYS A 571 0.19 27.93 20.91
CA LYS A 571 -0.73 26.89 20.46
C LYS A 571 -1.36 27.25 19.11
N ALA A 572 -1.62 26.24 18.27
CA ALA A 572 -2.31 26.36 16.99
C ALA A 572 -3.61 27.19 17.01
N VAL A 573 -4.35 27.12 18.14
CA VAL A 573 -5.51 27.98 18.42
C VAL A 573 -5.35 28.60 19.80
N ALA A 574 -5.29 29.93 19.87
CA ALA A 574 -5.39 30.70 21.10
C ALA A 574 -6.85 31.06 21.37
N VAL A 575 -7.31 30.93 22.62
CA VAL A 575 -8.61 31.45 23.07
C VAL A 575 -8.36 32.71 23.90
N ILE A 576 -8.77 33.85 23.39
CA ILE A 576 -8.64 35.16 24.04
C ILE A 576 -10.01 35.55 24.60
N GLU A 577 -10.06 35.85 25.90
CA GLU A 577 -11.26 36.40 26.53
C GLU A 577 -11.15 37.93 26.60
N ARG A 578 -12.07 38.63 25.91
CA ARG A 578 -12.12 40.10 25.88
C ARG A 578 -13.58 40.55 26.07
N ASN A 579 -13.81 41.42 27.05
CA ASN A 579 -15.14 41.94 27.40
C ASN A 579 -16.20 40.84 27.60
N GLY A 580 -15.81 39.72 28.24
CA GLY A 580 -16.69 38.56 28.47
C GLY A 580 -17.01 37.71 27.24
N LYS A 581 -16.41 37.99 26.08
CA LYS A 581 -16.52 37.16 24.86
C LYS A 581 -15.24 36.40 24.60
N ARG A 582 -15.37 35.12 24.21
CA ARG A 582 -14.27 34.27 23.73
C ARG A 582 -14.07 34.47 22.24
N PHE A 583 -12.85 34.80 21.86
CA PHE A 583 -12.38 34.85 20.47
C PHE A 583 -11.35 33.73 20.27
N LYS A 584 -11.45 32.99 19.16
CA LYS A 584 -10.38 32.11 18.69
C LYS A 584 -9.50 32.88 17.73
N THR A 585 -8.18 32.79 17.88
CA THR A 585 -7.18 33.27 16.91
C THR A 585 -6.35 32.07 16.49
N LYS A 586 -6.20 31.82 15.18
CA LYS A 586 -5.32 30.74 14.70
C LYS A 586 -3.88 31.23 14.63
N LEU A 587 -2.94 30.32 14.85
CA LEU A 587 -1.51 30.65 14.82
C LEU A 587 -1.04 31.12 13.45
N ALA A 588 -1.45 30.43 12.37
CA ALA A 588 -1.09 30.80 11.00
C ALA A 588 -1.56 32.22 10.62
N GLU A 589 -2.79 32.59 10.98
CA GLU A 589 -3.36 33.93 10.75
C GLU A 589 -2.51 35.02 11.43
N TRP A 590 -2.08 34.78 12.67
CA TRP A 590 -1.23 35.72 13.43
C TRP A 590 0.19 35.84 12.87
N VAL A 591 0.83 34.73 12.48
CA VAL A 591 2.17 34.79 11.88
C VAL A 591 2.13 35.41 10.47
N TRP A 592 1.04 35.24 9.71
CA TRP A 592 0.88 35.91 8.41
C TRP A 592 0.73 37.43 8.54
N GLU A 593 0.12 37.91 9.62
CA GLU A 593 0.05 39.34 9.93
C GLU A 593 1.44 39.91 10.19
N LEU A 594 2.24 39.24 11.03
CA LEU A 594 3.63 39.62 11.28
C LEU A 594 4.50 39.55 10.02
N CYS A 595 4.24 38.58 9.13
CA CYS A 595 4.89 38.51 7.82
C CYS A 595 4.53 39.72 6.92
N ARG A 596 3.27 40.18 6.96
CA ARG A 596 2.79 41.35 6.19
C ARG A 596 3.36 42.68 6.70
N GLU A 597 3.56 42.77 8.01
CA GLU A 597 4.17 43.94 8.68
C GLU A 597 5.70 43.97 8.59
N GLU A 598 6.35 43.03 7.88
CA GLU A 598 7.81 42.88 7.80
C GLU A 598 8.47 42.59 9.18
N ARG A 599 7.69 42.04 10.11
CA ARG A 599 8.02 41.75 11.51
C ARG A 599 8.04 40.26 11.82
N LEU A 600 8.36 39.41 10.84
CA LEU A 600 8.22 37.95 10.95
C LEU A 600 8.93 37.34 12.18
N LEU A 601 10.10 37.88 12.56
CA LEU A 601 10.87 37.40 13.72
C LEU A 601 10.20 37.68 15.08
N ASP A 602 9.24 38.60 15.17
CA ASP A 602 8.39 38.78 16.36
C ASP A 602 7.49 37.55 16.64
N ALA A 603 7.41 36.61 15.68
CA ALA A 603 6.74 35.33 15.86
C ALA A 603 7.52 34.35 16.75
N ALA A 604 8.83 34.54 16.93
CA ALA A 604 9.70 33.65 17.69
C ALA A 604 9.30 33.52 19.17
N ASP A 605 9.51 32.34 19.76
CA ASP A 605 9.22 32.06 21.17
C ASP A 605 10.02 33.00 22.10
N PRO A 606 9.36 33.91 22.86
CA PRO A 606 10.07 34.88 23.70
C PRO A 606 10.98 34.23 24.75
N ARG A 607 10.70 32.98 25.15
CA ARG A 607 11.52 32.24 26.12
C ARG A 607 12.91 31.90 25.59
N LEU A 608 13.09 31.81 24.26
CA LEU A 608 14.41 31.65 23.65
C LEU A 608 15.29 32.89 23.88
N SER A 609 14.71 34.06 24.18
CA SER A 609 15.44 35.30 24.52
C SER A 609 16.49 35.71 23.47
N GLY A 610 16.23 35.46 22.19
CA GLY A 610 17.17 35.72 21.08
C GLY A 610 18.21 34.63 20.83
N ASN A 611 18.25 33.55 21.64
CA ASN A 611 19.16 32.41 21.45
C ASN A 611 18.62 31.45 20.38
N TYR A 612 18.62 31.90 19.12
CA TYR A 612 18.29 31.11 17.94
C TYR A 612 19.10 31.57 16.73
N ASP A 613 19.25 30.70 15.73
CA ASP A 613 19.78 31.09 14.42
C ASP A 613 18.68 31.83 13.64
N THR A 614 18.94 33.10 13.30
CA THR A 614 17.96 33.98 12.66
C THR A 614 17.53 33.50 11.27
N GLU A 615 18.47 32.96 10.48
CA GLU A 615 18.21 32.47 9.12
C GLU A 615 17.35 31.19 9.18
N GLN A 616 17.67 30.29 10.12
CA GLN A 616 16.86 29.11 10.40
C GLN A 616 15.46 29.47 10.95
N MET A 617 15.35 30.50 11.81
CA MET A 617 14.08 30.95 12.37
C MET A 617 13.15 31.50 11.28
N GLU A 618 13.64 32.43 10.47
CA GLU A 618 12.94 32.97 9.30
C GLU A 618 12.51 31.84 8.35
N ARG A 619 13.45 30.95 8.00
CA ARG A 619 13.21 29.78 7.15
C ARG A 619 12.13 28.84 7.71
N LEU A 620 12.12 28.56 9.02
CA LEU A 620 11.09 27.71 9.65
C LEU A 620 9.71 28.37 9.64
N LEU A 621 9.65 29.68 9.88
CA LEU A 621 8.41 30.45 9.86
C LEU A 621 7.82 30.56 8.44
N LEU A 622 8.67 30.87 7.44
CA LEU A 622 8.25 30.94 6.03
C LEU A 622 7.82 29.57 5.48
N VAL A 623 8.53 28.49 5.81
CA VAL A 623 8.08 27.12 5.47
C VAL A 623 6.79 26.76 6.20
N GLY A 624 6.65 27.15 7.48
CA GLY A 624 5.43 26.95 8.25
C GLY A 624 4.21 27.61 7.60
N LEU A 625 4.33 28.88 7.17
CA LEU A 625 3.30 29.62 6.44
C LEU A 625 3.01 29.01 5.06
N ALA A 626 4.04 28.64 4.28
CA ALA A 626 3.87 28.04 2.96
C ALA A 626 3.18 26.67 3.02
N CYS A 627 3.56 25.83 3.99
CA CYS A 627 2.87 24.58 4.26
C CYS A 627 1.43 24.81 4.75
N ALA A 628 1.20 25.82 5.60
CA ALA A 628 -0.13 26.21 6.08
C ALA A 628 -0.94 27.08 5.08
N HIS A 629 -0.58 27.10 3.80
CA HIS A 629 -1.24 27.96 2.80
C HIS A 629 -2.74 27.60 2.65
N PRO A 630 -3.66 28.58 2.60
CA PRO A 630 -5.11 28.33 2.55
C PRO A 630 -5.55 27.46 1.36
N ASN A 631 -5.10 27.80 0.15
CA ASN A 631 -5.25 26.94 -1.02
C ASN A 631 -4.21 25.81 -0.98
N TYR A 632 -4.63 24.57 -1.21
CA TYR A 632 -3.76 23.39 -1.15
C TYR A 632 -2.83 23.24 -2.36
N PHE A 633 -3.20 23.79 -3.53
CA PHE A 633 -2.34 23.74 -4.73
C PHE A 633 -1.04 24.55 -4.59
N ASP A 634 -1.02 25.58 -3.72
CA ASP A 634 0.14 26.46 -3.53
C ASP A 634 1.05 25.98 -2.37
N ARG A 635 0.70 24.87 -1.70
CA ARG A 635 1.53 24.27 -0.64
C ARG A 635 2.74 23.55 -1.26
N PRO A 636 3.96 23.71 -0.73
CA PRO A 636 5.12 22.96 -1.20
C PRO A 636 4.98 21.48 -0.86
N SER A 637 5.51 20.58 -1.70
CA SER A 637 5.65 19.17 -1.32
C SER A 637 6.56 19.02 -0.09
N ILE A 638 6.40 17.94 0.68
CA ILE A 638 7.23 17.71 1.87
C ILE A 638 8.72 17.61 1.52
N THR A 639 9.06 17.04 0.36
CA THR A 639 10.41 17.05 -0.22
C THR A 639 10.93 18.49 -0.39
N LYS A 640 10.11 19.40 -0.92
CA LYS A 640 10.50 20.80 -1.14
C LYS A 640 10.63 21.57 0.18
N ALA A 641 9.76 21.30 1.15
CA ALA A 641 9.90 21.85 2.50
C ALA A 641 11.23 21.41 3.16
N ILE A 642 11.62 20.14 3.01
CA ILE A 642 12.92 19.62 3.49
C ILE A 642 14.11 20.26 2.77
N GLU A 643 14.04 20.50 1.46
CA GLU A 643 15.08 21.23 0.74
C GLU A 643 15.25 22.66 1.26
N ILE A 644 14.15 23.39 1.48
CA ILE A 644 14.18 24.77 1.95
C ILE A 644 14.72 24.82 3.39
N LEU A 645 14.24 23.96 4.29
CA LEU A 645 14.75 23.81 5.66
C LEU A 645 16.23 23.38 5.68
N GLY A 646 16.66 22.55 4.73
CA GLY A 646 18.05 22.14 4.57
C GLY A 646 18.97 23.15 3.86
N SER A 647 18.51 24.38 3.62
CA SER A 647 19.23 25.44 2.88
C SER A 647 19.63 25.09 1.43
N LYS A 648 18.95 24.11 0.81
CA LYS A 648 19.20 23.62 -0.56
C LYS A 648 18.31 24.28 -1.61
N ALA A 649 17.31 25.06 -1.19
CA ALA A 649 16.35 25.74 -2.05
C ALA A 649 16.09 27.17 -1.54
N PRO A 650 15.68 28.12 -2.43
CA PRO A 650 15.32 29.46 -2.03
C PRO A 650 14.08 29.49 -1.13
N LEU A 651 13.97 30.55 -0.32
CA LEU A 651 12.81 30.78 0.55
C LEU A 651 11.52 30.96 -0.27
N PRO A 652 10.34 30.53 0.24
CA PRO A 652 9.09 30.61 -0.49
C PRO A 652 8.57 32.05 -0.55
N SER A 653 8.19 32.50 -1.74
CA SER A 653 7.54 33.80 -1.95
C SER A 653 6.05 33.73 -1.56
N LEU A 654 5.69 34.33 -0.44
CA LEU A 654 4.31 34.35 0.07
C LEU A 654 3.54 35.60 -0.40
N PRO A 655 2.22 35.50 -0.64
CA PRO A 655 1.38 36.67 -0.89
C PRO A 655 1.26 37.56 0.37
N ARG A 656 1.29 38.87 0.15
CA ARG A 656 1.25 39.90 1.21
C ARG A 656 -0.01 39.84 2.07
N GLU A 657 -1.15 39.54 1.47
CA GLU A 657 -2.40 39.24 2.17
C GLU A 657 -2.61 37.72 2.18
N MET A 658 -3.07 37.19 3.32
CA MET A 658 -3.39 35.76 3.45
C MET A 658 -4.60 35.44 2.57
N PRO A 659 -4.51 34.53 1.58
CA PRO A 659 -5.62 34.29 0.66
C PRO A 659 -6.86 33.77 1.38
N VAL A 660 -8.02 34.33 1.07
CA VAL A 660 -9.30 33.75 1.48
C VAL A 660 -9.42 32.37 0.81
N PRO A 661 -9.79 31.28 1.53
CA PRO A 661 -10.01 29.99 0.91
C PRO A 661 -11.06 30.05 -0.22
N ILE A 662 -10.66 29.71 -1.45
CA ILE A 662 -11.55 29.67 -2.62
C ILE A 662 -11.96 28.21 -2.85
N TYR A 663 -13.19 27.87 -2.44
CA TYR A 663 -13.73 26.53 -2.59
C TYR A 663 -14.53 26.41 -3.91
N ILE A 664 -13.98 25.67 -4.88
CA ILE A 664 -14.67 25.44 -6.17
C ILE A 664 -15.78 24.40 -6.00
N ALA A 665 -17.01 24.88 -5.85
CA ALA A 665 -18.22 24.06 -5.85
C ALA A 665 -18.64 23.68 -7.29
N ALA A 666 -17.79 22.95 -8.02
CA ALA A 666 -18.04 22.53 -9.41
C ALA A 666 -17.43 21.16 -9.75
N LEU A 667 -18.13 20.08 -9.37
CA LEU A 667 -17.92 18.73 -9.91
C LEU A 667 -19.24 17.96 -10.17
N GLN A 668 -20.38 18.67 -10.16
CA GLN A 668 -21.70 18.16 -10.50
C GLN A 668 -22.20 18.85 -11.78
N ASP A 669 -21.68 18.43 -12.94
CA ASP A 669 -22.23 18.80 -14.27
C ASP A 669 -21.85 17.79 -15.38
N ASN A 670 -20.73 17.07 -15.26
CA ASN A 670 -20.29 16.06 -16.23
C ASN A 670 -21.09 14.73 -16.22
N ILE A 671 -22.37 14.75 -15.85
CA ILE A 671 -23.30 13.63 -16.02
C ILE A 671 -24.61 14.17 -16.62
N VAL A 672 -25.00 13.61 -17.79
CA VAL A 672 -26.11 14.01 -18.68
C VAL A 672 -25.77 15.09 -19.72
N THR A 673 -24.96 14.73 -20.72
CA THR A 673 -25.18 15.17 -22.13
C THR A 673 -24.49 14.25 -23.15
N SER A 674 -24.99 13.01 -23.29
CA SER A 674 -24.49 12.07 -24.32
C SER A 674 -25.60 11.17 -24.90
N SER A 675 -26.73 11.77 -25.30
CA SER A 675 -27.79 11.07 -26.04
C SER A 675 -28.59 12.02 -26.96
N ALA A 676 -29.12 11.44 -28.04
CA ALA A 676 -29.99 12.05 -29.07
C ALA A 676 -29.39 13.17 -29.94
N SER A 677 -29.07 12.82 -31.19
CA SER A 677 -28.60 13.73 -32.24
C SER A 677 -29.73 14.36 -33.07
N THR A 678 -29.40 15.44 -33.79
CA THR A 678 -30.02 15.91 -35.05
C THR A 678 -31.55 16.11 -35.12
N SER A 679 -31.94 17.39 -35.28
CA SER A 679 -32.53 17.83 -36.56
C SER A 679 -32.28 19.33 -36.77
N SER A 680 -31.98 19.72 -38.00
CA SER A 680 -31.69 21.11 -38.41
C SER A 680 -32.91 21.75 -39.08
N TYR A 681 -33.10 23.07 -38.94
CA TYR A 681 -32.89 24.02 -40.04
C TYR A 681 -33.24 25.49 -39.71
N ASN A 682 -32.45 26.39 -40.31
CA ASN A 682 -32.79 27.73 -40.79
C ASN A 682 -33.22 28.88 -39.85
N SER A 683 -32.27 29.82 -39.75
CA SER A 683 -32.41 31.22 -40.21
C SER A 683 -33.00 32.27 -39.28
N ALA A 684 -32.12 33.21 -38.92
CA ALA A 684 -32.44 34.47 -38.26
C ALA A 684 -33.20 35.46 -39.15
N SER A 685 -33.92 36.39 -38.52
CA SER A 685 -33.84 37.80 -38.93
C SER A 685 -34.17 38.75 -37.76
N ASN A 686 -33.44 39.85 -37.68
CA ASN A 686 -33.85 41.02 -36.89
C ASN A 686 -35.00 41.72 -37.60
N ARG A 687 -36.01 42.23 -36.87
CA ARG A 687 -36.06 43.67 -36.54
C ARG A 687 -37.24 44.07 -35.66
N SER A 688 -37.03 45.19 -34.97
CA SER A 688 -38.06 46.07 -34.42
C SER A 688 -39.01 46.60 -35.48
N GLN A 689 -40.32 46.69 -35.18
CA GLN A 689 -40.92 48.00 -34.88
C GLN A 689 -42.32 47.91 -34.24
N THR A 690 -42.66 49.02 -33.59
CA THR A 690 -43.93 49.38 -32.93
C THR A 690 -45.22 48.88 -33.60
N GLN A 691 -46.13 48.33 -32.79
CA GLN A 691 -47.57 48.29 -33.09
C GLN A 691 -48.32 49.37 -32.29
N SER A 692 -49.39 49.89 -32.88
CA SER A 692 -50.42 50.69 -32.20
C SER A 692 -51.80 50.07 -32.43
N SER A 693 -52.68 50.20 -31.43
CA SER A 693 -54.15 50.13 -31.51
C SER A 693 -54.82 48.92 -32.17
N GLY A 694 -55.60 48.18 -31.36
CA GLY A 694 -57.05 48.08 -31.63
C GLY A 694 -57.67 46.70 -31.89
N THR A 695 -58.43 46.22 -30.88
CA THR A 695 -59.66 45.39 -31.01
C THR A 695 -59.58 43.98 -31.65
N ALA A 696 -60.55 43.07 -31.48
CA ALA A 696 -61.40 42.71 -30.31
C ALA A 696 -62.16 41.39 -30.61
N GLU A 697 -62.54 40.63 -29.57
CA GLU A 697 -63.50 39.50 -29.61
C GLU A 697 -63.09 38.23 -30.44
N LYS A 698 -63.69 37.03 -30.34
CA LYS A 698 -64.91 36.54 -29.63
C LYS A 698 -64.84 35.01 -29.31
N LYS A 699 -65.16 34.61 -28.06
CA LYS A 699 -66.08 33.51 -27.58
C LYS A 699 -66.21 32.20 -28.43
N LYS A 700 -66.23 30.95 -27.92
CA LYS A 700 -66.79 30.25 -26.70
C LYS A 700 -65.89 29.02 -26.35
N LYS A 701 -65.81 28.41 -25.15
CA LYS A 701 -66.73 28.05 -24.02
C LYS A 701 -67.62 26.81 -24.29
N TRP A 702 -67.88 25.83 -23.40
CA TRP A 702 -67.70 25.64 -21.94
C TRP A 702 -66.49 24.72 -21.61
N GLY A 703 -66.30 24.03 -20.46
CA GLY A 703 -67.03 23.79 -19.19
C GLY A 703 -66.30 22.69 -18.37
N PHE A 704 -66.54 22.36 -17.10
CA PHE A 704 -67.45 22.83 -16.02
C PHE A 704 -66.64 22.82 -14.69
N GLU A 705 -67.06 23.52 -13.63
CA GLU A 705 -66.30 23.68 -12.35
C GLU A 705 -66.95 22.99 -11.13
N ILE A 706 -66.18 22.84 -10.03
CA ILE A 706 -66.52 22.91 -8.57
C ILE A 706 -65.43 22.16 -7.75
N LEU A 707 -64.83 22.63 -6.64
CA LEU A 707 -64.72 23.96 -6.00
C LEU A 707 -63.42 24.02 -5.14
N SER A 708 -62.94 25.23 -4.81
CA SER A 708 -61.78 25.53 -3.94
C SER A 708 -62.15 25.57 -2.43
N PRO A 709 -61.23 25.77 -1.44
CA PRO A 709 -60.47 27.03 -1.24
C PRO A 709 -59.03 26.88 -0.66
N SER A 710 -58.46 27.97 -0.14
CA SER A 710 -57.01 28.26 -0.03
C SER A 710 -56.44 28.50 1.39
N GLN A 711 -55.16 28.16 1.56
CA GLN A 711 -54.08 28.86 2.33
C GLN A 711 -54.35 29.54 3.70
N SER A 712 -53.63 29.07 4.74
CA SER A 712 -53.00 29.88 5.84
C SER A 712 -53.94 30.55 6.88
N PRO A 713 -53.46 31.24 7.97
CA PRO A 713 -52.08 31.44 8.47
C PRO A 713 -51.88 31.27 10.02
N THR A 714 -50.67 31.61 10.49
CA THR A 714 -50.16 32.04 11.84
C THR A 714 -51.12 32.32 13.03
N TRP A 715 -50.71 31.99 14.28
CA TRP A 715 -50.32 32.96 15.37
C TRP A 715 -50.01 32.28 16.76
N LEU A 716 -49.89 33.07 17.85
CA LEU A 716 -49.19 32.77 19.13
C LEU A 716 -50.05 32.93 20.42
N ARG A 717 -49.65 32.22 21.50
CA ARG A 717 -49.57 32.67 22.93
C ARG A 717 -50.79 32.68 23.91
N SER A 718 -50.85 31.60 24.72
CA SER A 718 -50.98 31.51 26.20
C SER A 718 -52.25 31.88 27.02
N SER A 719 -52.24 31.40 28.29
CA SER A 719 -53.08 31.74 29.50
C SER A 719 -54.49 31.11 29.59
N ASP A 720 -55.08 30.70 30.73
CA ASP A 720 -54.63 30.14 32.05
C ASP A 720 -55.84 29.31 32.64
N HIS A 721 -56.31 29.11 33.91
CA HIS A 721 -56.03 29.58 35.29
C HIS A 721 -56.70 28.65 36.37
N ARG A 722 -56.01 28.38 37.50
CA ARG A 722 -56.50 27.94 38.87
C ARG A 722 -56.73 26.46 39.31
N ARG A 723 -55.84 26.03 40.22
CA ARG A 723 -56.05 25.59 41.65
C ARG A 723 -57.05 24.47 42.06
N ARG A 724 -56.54 23.53 42.90
CA ARG A 724 -56.98 23.34 44.32
C ARG A 724 -55.87 22.67 45.18
N ARG A 725 -56.04 22.60 46.52
CA ARG A 725 -55.07 22.11 47.54
C ARG A 725 -55.78 21.30 48.65
N ARG A 726 -55.11 20.31 49.28
CA ARG A 726 -55.17 19.88 50.71
C ARG A 726 -54.28 18.63 50.96
N ALA A 727 -54.04 18.19 52.20
CA ALA A 727 -52.89 18.65 53.03
C ALA A 727 -52.55 17.71 54.23
N GLY A 728 -51.25 17.49 54.51
CA GLY A 728 -50.64 17.37 55.86
C GLY A 728 -50.52 15.99 56.55
N HIS A 729 -49.32 15.71 57.11
CA HIS A 729 -49.07 15.40 58.55
C HIS A 729 -47.53 15.45 58.88
N ARG A 730 -47.10 15.15 60.13
CA ARG A 730 -45.80 15.62 60.73
C ARG A 730 -44.80 14.51 61.18
N VAL A 731 -43.51 14.71 60.85
CA VAL A 731 -42.31 14.91 61.73
C VAL A 731 -42.45 14.50 63.22
N PRO A 732 -41.54 13.71 63.84
CA PRO A 732 -40.15 14.12 64.23
C PRO A 732 -39.08 12.96 64.18
N LEU A 733 -37.86 12.94 64.77
CA LEU A 733 -37.07 13.85 65.65
C LEU A 733 -35.53 13.58 65.61
N GLY A 734 -34.69 14.60 65.34
CA GLY A 734 -33.31 14.78 65.87
C GLY A 734 -32.12 13.89 65.40
N ALA A 735 -30.85 14.12 65.81
CA ALA A 735 -30.17 15.37 66.24
C ALA A 735 -28.63 15.20 66.47
N GLN A 736 -27.78 15.98 65.79
CA GLN A 736 -26.37 16.43 66.09
C GLN A 736 -25.74 16.90 64.75
N LEU A 737 -25.03 18.03 64.54
CA LEU A 737 -24.09 18.89 65.29
C LEU A 737 -22.66 18.32 65.46
N GLY A 738 -21.59 18.91 64.91
CA GLY A 738 -21.53 20.02 63.92
C GLY A 738 -20.18 20.77 63.83
N ARG A 739 -20.21 21.89 63.08
CA ARG A 739 -19.23 23.01 62.94
C ARG A 739 -17.86 22.77 62.27
N ARG A 740 -17.58 23.60 61.25
CA ARG A 740 -16.24 24.12 60.89
C ARG A 740 -15.79 25.21 61.89
N TRP A 741 -14.48 25.49 61.92
CA TRP A 741 -13.76 26.79 61.84
C TRP A 741 -12.29 26.51 62.25
N GLY A 742 -11.24 27.23 61.84
CA GLY A 742 -11.11 28.42 60.99
C GLY A 742 -9.65 28.57 60.51
N ASP A 743 -9.29 29.72 59.94
CA ASP A 743 -8.06 29.91 59.14
C ASP A 743 -6.80 30.44 59.89
N ALA A 744 -5.68 30.46 59.14
CA ALA A 744 -4.56 31.43 59.18
C ALA A 744 -3.33 31.23 60.10
N ALA A 745 -2.18 30.99 59.42
CA ALA A 745 -0.85 31.60 59.56
C ALA A 745 -0.13 31.73 60.93
N GLY A 746 1.14 31.26 60.98
CA GLY A 746 2.05 31.48 62.10
C GLY A 746 3.52 31.12 61.81
N VAL A 747 4.36 32.15 61.74
CA VAL A 747 5.83 32.18 61.56
C VAL A 747 6.63 31.06 62.27
N GLY A 748 7.66 30.55 61.58
CA GLY A 748 8.48 29.40 61.99
C GLY A 748 9.71 29.65 62.89
N GLY A 749 10.65 28.69 62.89
CA GLY A 749 11.93 28.85 63.58
C GLY A 749 12.72 27.56 63.91
N TRP A 750 13.93 27.46 63.35
CA TRP A 750 15.09 26.68 63.87
C TRP A 750 14.94 25.13 63.87
N ASP A 751 15.99 24.30 63.91
CA ASP A 751 17.43 24.59 64.01
C ASP A 751 18.30 23.66 63.11
N ARG A 752 19.62 23.93 63.03
CA ARG A 752 20.65 23.14 62.32
C ARG A 752 21.42 22.20 63.25
N GLY A 753 21.76 21.02 62.75
CA GLY A 753 22.71 20.09 63.38
C GLY A 753 23.77 19.60 62.40
N GLN A 754 24.95 20.25 62.36
CA GLN A 754 26.12 19.80 61.57
C GLN A 754 27.41 19.92 62.40
N ARG A 755 28.11 18.78 62.57
CA ARG A 755 29.56 18.58 62.75
C ARG A 755 29.80 17.05 62.72
N LEU A 756 30.71 16.47 61.93
CA LEU A 756 32.17 16.68 61.84
C LEU A 756 32.86 16.32 63.18
N ASN A 757 33.79 15.37 63.29
CA ASN A 757 34.71 14.76 62.32
C ASN A 757 34.91 13.25 62.57
N GLY A 758 35.61 12.58 61.63
CA GLY A 758 36.06 11.19 61.70
C GLY A 758 36.82 10.84 60.43
#